data_AF-A0AA47MX25-F1
#
_entry.id   AF-A0AA47MX25-F1
#
_cell.length_a   1.000
_cell.length_b   1.000
_cell.length_c   1.000
_cell.angle_alpha   90.00
_cell.angle_beta   90.00
_cell.angle_gamma   90.00
#
_symmetry.space_group_name_H-M   'P 1'
#
loop_
_entity.id
_entity.type
_entity.pdbx_description
1 polymer ?
#
loop_
_entity_poly.entity_id
_entity_poly.type
_entity_poly.pdbx_seq_one_letter_code
_entity_poly.pdbx_strand_id
1 'polypeptide(L)'
;MFCPFCGNNLSLLPRFCISCGRSLEFLKDTDQTEGPSAQGTAKQPENAKQKAPSPKNDSLLTVGQKKRKTSRSSSTLKQAVQKMTTFNKDMDEGPYVLLYPDCSEVVHVPGTERPFKLAEYKKEIGKAYSRITFYLCLETHFKGVDDTPDSDTSDSEIVITSRSTAQFNRADTVVYLYAPCVEEEDEELVAVNLKSLQHTPMEDVNITLPDIIANLSHPINHERVSRFNISRANIWDGAVRGFKRTTYSETCDMLVKISDDAGVFEERIDTGGPRREFLTLLMKHLKDRPIFDGPEGHRFLVYNANAVREDEYYLAGKMIAVSIVHGGPGPHFLSENLIENAASVDALQECTMSHSTMLQTAGCLRHVATVEAKKEIMSDYLHWYIIDRNSSVIDRFKDGLSALQFSTALQQHPALLSPVLTYFKKGLTALELERLFKPDLSPPGSNRRLKESKTLSYWADYLLDCEEPHAILIKDLFHSGLTHTEISCTLQQMGILQCSEMSVRRFCARHDLRRKITMTDAELESTLIRSIYETGPSYGRKFMTGYLSSLGLHAGEGRVGRSLRELHQPYHEFRRQGARNLNPTPYHAEYMGHKLHLDQNEKLGMFGVTHVLAVDGYSSKIVAHSTMPVKNNLVIYEDIYRSAVVNHGMWDQVRVDHGREFYLCLYMQERLSRHRHNLSRPPYLQTKSTRNLRVERLWPEVNNRVNYPLKRALVHLLDQEVVNMEDNLARFCISNLTLQVSQIGLDRVVRSWNAHKIPGRGIPNELAAGGCLAKVSEELLPCASVVANLYEQDLGSSLTWESEFGADPFSSEEGRCHAEQSFAENYPDISLLFNHVVNNDDTPFQDALICLMNVTARYV
;
A
#
# COMPACT_ATOMS: atom_id res chain seq x y z
N MET A 1 16.29 -55.38 25.43
CA MET A 1 15.36 -54.23 25.60
C MET A 1 14.69 -53.96 24.27
N PHE A 2 13.49 -53.38 24.21
CA PHE A 2 12.82 -53.07 22.95
C PHE A 2 12.74 -51.56 22.73
N CYS A 3 12.89 -51.10 21.49
CA CYS A 3 12.65 -49.70 21.16
C CYS A 3 11.16 -49.38 21.36
N PRO A 4 10.77 -48.45 22.25
CA PRO A 4 9.36 -48.17 22.53
C PRO A 4 8.62 -47.50 21.37
N PHE A 5 9.35 -47.08 20.33
CA PHE A 5 8.78 -46.44 19.14
C PHE A 5 8.55 -47.38 17.96
N CYS A 6 9.32 -48.46 17.84
CA CYS A 6 9.23 -49.39 16.70
C CYS A 6 9.22 -50.88 17.08
N GLY A 7 9.36 -51.22 18.36
CA GLY A 7 9.34 -52.60 18.84
C GLY A 7 10.60 -53.42 18.55
N ASN A 8 11.62 -52.85 17.88
CA ASN A 8 12.83 -53.59 17.54
C ASN A 8 13.61 -54.02 18.78
N ASN A 9 14.12 -55.26 18.79
CA ASN A 9 14.87 -55.83 19.91
C ASN A 9 16.33 -55.34 19.87
N LEU A 10 16.81 -54.86 21.01
CA LEU A 10 18.13 -54.26 21.20
C LEU A 10 18.91 -55.07 22.22
N SER A 11 20.10 -55.52 21.82
CA SER A 11 21.04 -56.30 22.65
C SER A 11 21.82 -55.44 23.64
N LEU A 12 22.03 -54.15 23.34
CA LEU A 12 22.59 -53.10 24.21
C LEU A 12 21.72 -51.84 24.08
N LEU A 13 21.90 -50.82 24.92
CA LEU A 13 21.12 -49.58 24.87
C LEU A 13 21.90 -48.47 24.11
N PRO A 14 21.85 -48.41 22.77
CA PRO A 14 22.52 -47.38 21.99
C PRO A 14 21.84 -46.02 22.20
N ARG A 15 22.58 -44.94 21.97
CA ARG A 15 22.05 -43.55 22.04
C ARG A 15 20.86 -43.33 21.10
N PHE A 16 20.82 -44.05 19.97
CA PHE A 16 19.75 -44.00 18.97
C PHE A 16 19.35 -45.40 18.52
N CYS A 17 18.07 -45.62 18.23
CA CYS A 17 17.60 -46.87 17.65
C CYS A 17 18.05 -46.98 16.19
N ILE A 18 18.81 -48.02 15.85
CA ILE A 18 19.29 -48.27 14.47
C ILE A 18 18.17 -48.52 13.45
N SER A 19 16.98 -48.91 13.90
CA SER A 19 15.84 -49.23 13.04
C SER A 19 14.94 -48.02 12.76
N CYS A 20 14.79 -47.08 13.71
CA CYS A 20 13.87 -45.94 13.54
C CYS A 20 14.53 -44.57 13.75
N GLY A 21 15.82 -44.52 14.04
CA GLY A 21 16.62 -43.29 14.18
C GLY A 21 16.30 -42.42 15.40
N ARG A 22 15.38 -42.83 16.27
CA ARG A 22 14.96 -42.04 17.45
C ARG A 22 15.92 -42.21 18.63
N SER A 23 16.12 -41.13 19.39
CA SER A 23 16.93 -41.14 20.61
C SER A 23 16.32 -42.05 21.67
N LEU A 24 17.18 -42.80 22.35
CA LEU A 24 16.85 -43.68 23.46
C LEU A 24 17.49 -43.19 24.78
N GLU A 25 18.05 -41.97 24.81
CA GLU A 25 18.74 -41.43 25.99
C GLU A 25 17.89 -41.38 27.25
N PHE A 26 16.58 -41.16 27.12
CA PHE A 26 15.65 -41.12 28.25
C PHE A 26 15.47 -42.47 28.98
N LEU A 27 16.00 -43.58 28.42
CA LEU A 27 16.01 -44.88 29.07
C LEU A 27 17.24 -45.08 29.97
N LYS A 28 18.12 -44.08 30.11
CA LYS A 28 19.31 -44.13 30.98
C LYS A 28 19.06 -43.69 32.43
N ASP A 29 17.94 -43.01 32.69
CA ASP A 29 17.67 -42.36 33.99
C ASP A 29 16.62 -43.08 34.85
N THR A 30 16.67 -44.41 34.91
CA THR A 30 15.88 -45.17 35.88
C THR A 30 16.80 -46.05 36.71
N ASP A 31 17.25 -45.51 37.84
CA ASP A 31 17.46 -46.28 39.07
C ASP A 31 17.46 -45.37 40.31
N GLN A 32 16.86 -45.89 41.38
CA GLN A 32 16.78 -45.39 42.77
C GLN A 32 15.69 -44.29 43.00
N THR A 33 14.73 -44.41 43.92
CA THR A 33 14.79 -44.89 45.31
C THR A 33 13.44 -45.41 45.84
N GLU A 34 13.57 -46.17 46.93
CA GLU A 34 12.64 -46.96 47.74
C GLU A 34 11.45 -46.18 48.36
N GLY A 35 10.38 -46.93 48.70
CA GLY A 35 9.19 -46.41 49.41
C GLY A 35 9.31 -46.49 50.94
N PRO A 36 8.20 -46.19 51.66
CA PRO A 36 7.87 -46.99 52.83
C PRO A 36 6.38 -47.38 52.97
N SER A 37 6.22 -48.65 53.34
CA SER A 37 5.25 -49.30 54.27
C SER A 37 3.84 -48.76 54.56
N ALA A 38 2.92 -49.72 54.55
CA ALA A 38 1.48 -49.65 54.84
C ALA A 38 1.09 -49.53 56.33
N GLN A 39 -0.15 -49.09 56.60
CA GLN A 39 -1.07 -49.70 57.60
C GLN A 39 -2.50 -49.11 57.56
N GLY A 40 -3.51 -50.00 57.58
CA GLY A 40 -4.90 -49.83 58.08
C GLY A 40 -5.84 -48.85 57.36
N THR A 41 -7.14 -49.06 57.15
CA THR A 41 -8.13 -50.04 57.65
C THR A 41 -9.38 -49.90 56.77
N ALA A 42 -10.10 -50.99 56.56
CA ALA A 42 -11.38 -51.02 55.84
C ALA A 42 -12.51 -50.29 56.60
N LYS A 43 -13.30 -49.49 55.89
CA LYS A 43 -14.71 -49.17 56.19
C LYS A 43 -15.46 -48.85 54.88
N GLN A 44 -16.38 -49.73 54.47
CA GLN A 44 -17.69 -49.31 53.94
C GLN A 44 -18.60 -48.99 55.16
N PRO A 45 -19.76 -48.29 55.05
CA PRO A 45 -20.61 -48.10 53.87
C PRO A 45 -21.21 -46.67 53.71
N GLU A 46 -21.95 -46.46 52.62
CA GLU A 46 -23.35 -45.93 52.60
C GLU A 46 -23.65 -45.05 51.38
N ASN A 47 -24.74 -45.45 50.71
CA ASN A 47 -25.38 -44.73 49.62
C ASN A 47 -25.90 -43.37 50.11
N ALA A 48 -25.30 -42.30 49.61
CA ALA A 48 -25.97 -41.01 49.46
C ALA A 48 -25.69 -40.49 48.05
N LYS A 49 -26.74 -40.44 47.21
CA LYS A 49 -26.71 -39.71 45.94
C LYS A 49 -26.54 -38.21 46.22
N GLN A 50 -25.31 -37.76 46.41
CA GLN A 50 -24.98 -36.35 46.29
C GLN A 50 -24.84 -36.02 44.81
N LYS A 51 -25.73 -35.15 44.33
CA LYS A 51 -25.68 -34.56 43.00
C LYS A 51 -24.41 -33.70 42.96
N ALA A 52 -23.41 -34.10 42.17
CA ALA A 52 -22.20 -33.31 41.99
C ALA A 52 -22.57 -31.89 41.51
N PRO A 53 -21.90 -30.84 42.00
CA PRO A 53 -22.16 -29.48 41.53
C PRO A 53 -21.91 -29.39 40.03
N SER A 54 -22.86 -28.77 39.31
CA SER A 54 -22.72 -28.51 37.88
C SER A 54 -21.77 -27.32 37.67
N PRO A 55 -20.72 -27.45 36.85
CA PRO A 55 -19.79 -26.36 36.58
C PRO A 55 -20.50 -25.19 35.90
N LYS A 56 -20.02 -23.95 36.14
CA LYS A 56 -20.53 -22.75 35.46
C LYS A 56 -20.28 -22.88 33.95
N ASN A 57 -21.31 -22.71 33.13
CA ASN A 57 -21.22 -22.87 31.66
C ASN A 57 -20.11 -22.02 31.02
N ASP A 58 -19.82 -20.84 31.59
CA ASP A 58 -18.79 -19.91 31.09
C ASP A 58 -17.35 -20.44 31.25
N SER A 59 -17.15 -21.51 32.03
CA SER A 59 -15.84 -22.12 32.29
C SER A 59 -15.56 -23.37 31.45
N LEU A 60 -16.47 -23.76 30.56
CA LEU A 60 -16.39 -25.01 29.79
C LEU A 60 -15.79 -24.80 28.40
N LEU A 61 -14.74 -25.57 28.08
CA LEU A 61 -14.05 -25.48 26.78
C LEU A 61 -14.35 -26.70 25.90
N THR A 62 -14.92 -26.47 24.72
CA THR A 62 -15.32 -27.55 23.80
C THR A 62 -14.12 -28.17 23.04
N VAL A 63 -14.00 -29.49 23.08
CA VAL A 63 -12.94 -30.26 22.40
C VAL A 63 -13.52 -31.33 21.48
N GLY A 64 -13.19 -31.23 20.18
CA GLY A 64 -13.48 -32.28 19.20
C GLY A 64 -12.30 -33.26 19.03
N GLN A 65 -12.56 -34.56 19.16
CA GLN A 65 -11.60 -35.65 18.99
C GLN A 65 -11.69 -36.29 17.58
N LYS A 66 -10.56 -36.53 16.91
CA LYS A 66 -10.47 -37.29 15.64
C LYS A 66 -9.55 -38.51 15.77
N LYS A 67 -10.08 -39.69 15.44
CA LYS A 67 -9.43 -40.98 15.13
C LYS A 67 -8.26 -41.43 16.05
N ARG A 68 -8.59 -42.07 17.18
CA ARG A 68 -7.85 -43.23 17.76
C ARG A 68 -8.86 -44.16 18.45
N LYS A 69 -9.03 -45.39 17.94
CA LYS A 69 -10.13 -46.31 18.34
C LYS A 69 -9.98 -46.90 19.77
N THR A 70 -8.93 -46.57 20.54
CA THR A 70 -8.61 -47.29 21.79
C THR A 70 -8.27 -46.39 23.00
N SER A 71 -8.54 -45.08 22.95
CA SER A 71 -8.17 -44.17 24.04
C SER A 71 -9.07 -44.30 25.28
N ARG A 72 -8.45 -44.40 26.46
CA ARG A 72 -9.08 -44.27 27.80
C ARG A 72 -9.31 -42.80 28.15
N SER A 73 -10.18 -42.50 29.10
CA SER A 73 -10.54 -41.13 29.51
C SER A 73 -9.31 -40.27 29.85
N SER A 74 -8.39 -40.79 30.67
CA SER A 74 -7.15 -40.11 31.06
C SER A 74 -6.23 -39.76 29.87
N SER A 75 -6.14 -40.64 28.87
CA SER A 75 -5.35 -40.38 27.66
C SER A 75 -6.00 -39.35 26.73
N THR A 76 -7.33 -39.32 26.71
CA THR A 76 -8.13 -38.36 25.95
C THR A 76 -8.04 -36.97 26.57
N LEU A 77 -8.13 -36.89 27.91
CA LEU A 77 -7.95 -35.67 28.70
C LEU A 77 -6.56 -35.04 28.48
N LYS A 78 -5.47 -35.81 28.60
CA LYS A 78 -4.11 -35.30 28.36
C LYS A 78 -3.94 -34.69 26.96
N GLN A 79 -4.48 -35.36 25.93
CA GLN A 79 -4.44 -34.85 24.55
C GLN A 79 -5.31 -33.62 24.37
N ALA A 80 -6.47 -33.56 25.04
CA ALA A 80 -7.37 -32.43 24.99
C ALA A 80 -6.74 -31.17 25.61
N VAL A 81 -6.18 -31.30 26.82
CA VAL A 81 -5.46 -30.22 27.51
C VAL A 81 -4.28 -29.75 26.66
N GLN A 82 -3.40 -30.66 26.22
CA GLN A 82 -2.24 -30.30 25.39
C GLN A 82 -2.64 -29.54 24.11
N LYS A 83 -3.71 -29.99 23.43
CA LYS A 83 -4.24 -29.31 22.25
C LYS A 83 -4.74 -27.91 22.60
N MET A 84 -5.47 -27.75 23.70
CA MET A 84 -6.05 -26.46 24.08
C MET A 84 -4.98 -25.47 24.57
N THR A 85 -4.01 -25.91 25.38
CA THR A 85 -2.87 -25.09 25.81
C THR A 85 -1.97 -24.64 24.64
N THR A 86 -1.89 -25.43 23.56
CA THR A 86 -1.13 -25.04 22.35
C THR A 86 -1.84 -23.94 21.56
N PHE A 87 -3.18 -23.88 21.60
CA PHE A 87 -3.99 -22.98 20.79
C PHE A 87 -4.53 -21.76 21.55
N ASN A 88 -4.70 -21.86 22.87
CA ASN A 88 -5.22 -20.81 23.73
C ASN A 88 -4.17 -20.43 24.77
N LYS A 89 -3.62 -19.22 24.67
CA LYS A 89 -2.57 -18.71 25.57
C LYS A 89 -3.11 -18.26 26.93
N ASP A 90 -4.43 -18.04 27.02
CA ASP A 90 -5.11 -17.54 28.22
C ASP A 90 -5.83 -18.69 28.95
N MET A 91 -5.28 -19.91 28.90
CA MET A 91 -5.79 -21.05 29.67
C MET A 91 -5.33 -20.93 31.13
N ASP A 92 -6.28 -21.00 32.06
CA ASP A 92 -6.00 -21.05 33.49
C ASP A 92 -5.07 -22.21 33.86
N GLU A 93 -4.08 -21.98 34.71
CA GLU A 93 -3.18 -23.04 35.15
C GLU A 93 -3.87 -23.94 36.18
N GLY A 94 -3.94 -25.24 35.90
CA GLY A 94 -4.50 -26.20 36.86
C GLY A 94 -4.79 -27.58 36.27
N PRO A 95 -5.16 -28.55 37.12
CA PRO A 95 -5.69 -29.83 36.67
C PRO A 95 -7.08 -29.65 36.06
N TYR A 96 -7.34 -30.36 34.96
CA TYR A 96 -8.60 -30.32 34.22
C TYR A 96 -9.33 -31.67 34.30
N VAL A 97 -10.66 -31.62 34.22
CA VAL A 97 -11.54 -32.78 34.05
C VAL A 97 -12.19 -32.77 32.66
N LEU A 98 -12.51 -33.96 32.16
CA LEU A 98 -13.17 -34.15 30.87
C LEU A 98 -14.66 -34.44 31.11
N LEU A 99 -15.54 -33.69 30.47
CA LEU A 99 -17.00 -33.79 30.65
C LEU A 99 -17.72 -34.16 29.35
N TYR A 100 -18.86 -34.85 29.48
CA TYR A 100 -19.83 -35.08 28.41
C TYR A 100 -20.65 -33.81 28.13
N PRO A 101 -21.44 -33.77 27.03
CA PRO A 101 -22.32 -32.64 26.74
C PRO A 101 -23.42 -32.36 27.78
N ASP A 102 -23.75 -33.34 28.62
CA ASP A 102 -24.65 -33.18 29.76
C ASP A 102 -23.91 -32.70 31.04
N CYS A 103 -22.64 -32.27 30.90
CA CYS A 103 -21.74 -31.83 31.96
C CYS A 103 -21.37 -32.90 33.00
N SER A 104 -21.67 -34.18 32.75
CA SER A 104 -21.20 -35.28 33.59
C SER A 104 -19.75 -35.65 33.30
N GLU A 105 -19.01 -36.10 34.32
CA GLU A 105 -17.61 -36.47 34.16
C GLU A 105 -17.45 -37.74 33.29
N VAL A 106 -16.47 -37.71 32.38
CA VAL A 106 -16.15 -38.82 31.47
C VAL A 106 -15.37 -39.91 32.20
N VAL A 107 -16.09 -40.68 33.03
CA VAL A 107 -15.55 -41.82 33.79
C VAL A 107 -15.99 -43.15 33.15
N HIS A 108 -17.28 -43.30 32.87
CA HIS A 108 -17.89 -44.49 32.29
C HIS A 108 -18.56 -44.17 30.95
N VAL A 109 -18.82 -45.17 30.11
CA VAL A 109 -19.67 -45.01 28.93
C VAL A 109 -21.10 -44.71 29.40
N PRO A 110 -21.77 -43.63 28.91
CA PRO A 110 -23.05 -43.19 29.45
C PRO A 110 -24.10 -44.30 29.41
N GLY A 111 -24.87 -44.45 30.50
CA GLY A 111 -25.85 -45.52 30.66
C GLY A 111 -25.27 -46.90 31.02
N THR A 112 -23.96 -47.02 31.28
CA THR A 112 -23.32 -48.29 31.69
C THR A 112 -22.29 -48.09 32.80
N GLU A 113 -21.96 -49.17 33.51
CA GLU A 113 -20.84 -49.19 34.48
C GLU A 113 -19.47 -49.46 33.82
N ARG A 114 -19.41 -49.57 32.49
CA ARG A 114 -18.15 -49.87 31.79
C ARG A 114 -17.25 -48.64 31.78
N PRO A 115 -15.95 -48.79 32.10
CA PRO A 115 -15.01 -47.67 32.08
C PRO A 115 -14.92 -47.08 30.68
N PHE A 116 -14.80 -45.77 30.58
CA PHE A 116 -14.84 -45.08 29.31
C PHE A 116 -13.75 -45.58 28.34
N LYS A 117 -14.21 -46.08 27.19
CA LYS A 117 -13.40 -46.26 25.99
C LYS A 117 -14.10 -45.58 24.82
N LEU A 118 -13.33 -44.78 24.07
CA LEU A 118 -13.89 -43.99 22.99
C LEU A 118 -14.63 -44.84 21.92
N ALA A 119 -14.17 -46.05 21.63
CA ALA A 119 -14.86 -46.95 20.70
C ALA A 119 -16.18 -47.53 21.23
N GLU A 120 -16.27 -47.81 22.53
CA GLU A 120 -17.50 -48.32 23.14
C GLU A 120 -18.54 -47.20 23.26
N TYR A 121 -18.11 -45.99 23.64
CA TYR A 121 -18.98 -44.81 23.60
C TYR A 121 -19.47 -44.51 22.17
N LYS A 122 -18.59 -44.60 21.17
CA LYS A 122 -18.98 -44.44 19.76
C LYS A 122 -20.03 -45.47 19.32
N LYS A 123 -19.95 -46.71 19.83
CA LYS A 123 -20.91 -47.78 19.54
C LYS A 123 -22.27 -47.51 20.19
N GLU A 124 -22.28 -47.02 21.43
CA GLU A 124 -23.53 -46.75 22.18
C GLU A 124 -24.31 -45.53 21.67
N ILE A 125 -23.64 -44.49 21.17
CA ILE A 125 -24.33 -43.31 20.62
C ILE A 125 -25.02 -43.57 19.28
N GLY A 126 -24.88 -44.76 18.68
CA GLY A 126 -25.69 -45.21 17.53
C GLY A 126 -25.57 -44.43 16.22
N LYS A 127 -24.80 -43.34 16.17
CA LYS A 127 -24.62 -42.50 14.97
C LYS A 127 -23.47 -42.98 14.10
N ALA A 128 -23.71 -43.19 12.80
CA ALA A 128 -22.70 -43.62 11.82
C ALA A 128 -21.48 -42.67 11.78
N TYR A 129 -21.75 -41.36 11.87
CA TYR A 129 -20.75 -40.30 11.99
C TYR A 129 -21.10 -39.36 13.14
N SER A 130 -20.24 -39.30 14.14
CA SER A 130 -20.29 -38.23 15.14
C SER A 130 -18.89 -37.69 15.39
N ARG A 131 -18.74 -36.38 15.23
CA ARG A 131 -17.72 -35.64 15.95
C ARG A 131 -18.08 -35.78 17.43
N ILE A 132 -17.27 -36.57 18.15
CA ILE A 132 -17.49 -36.71 19.58
C ILE A 132 -16.96 -35.45 20.27
N THR A 133 -17.87 -34.75 20.92
CA THR A 133 -17.62 -33.50 21.62
C THR A 133 -17.51 -33.78 23.11
N PHE A 134 -16.40 -33.36 23.69
CA PHE A 134 -16.18 -33.33 25.13
C PHE A 134 -15.94 -31.89 25.57
N TYR A 135 -16.14 -31.60 26.85
CA TYR A 135 -15.79 -30.33 27.46
C TYR A 135 -14.61 -30.51 28.41
N LEU A 136 -13.73 -29.51 28.48
CA LEU A 136 -12.69 -29.37 29.48
C LEU A 136 -13.17 -28.37 30.54
N CYS A 137 -12.99 -28.71 31.81
CA CYS A 137 -13.29 -27.83 32.95
C CYS A 137 -12.14 -27.89 33.95
N LEU A 138 -11.81 -26.78 34.61
CA LEU A 138 -10.86 -26.79 35.72
C LEU A 138 -11.42 -27.65 36.85
N GLU A 139 -10.59 -28.48 37.47
CA GLU A 139 -11.01 -29.34 38.56
C GLU A 139 -11.56 -28.54 39.75
N THR A 140 -11.03 -27.34 40.01
CA THR A 140 -11.52 -26.43 41.06
C THR A 140 -12.93 -25.91 40.77
N HIS A 141 -13.26 -25.64 39.51
CA HIS A 141 -14.59 -25.20 39.08
C HIS A 141 -15.59 -26.36 39.06
N PHE A 142 -15.11 -27.57 38.79
CA PHE A 142 -15.93 -28.77 38.81
C PHE A 142 -16.24 -29.26 40.23
N LYS A 143 -15.29 -29.12 41.17
CA LYS A 143 -15.44 -29.61 42.55
C LYS A 143 -16.15 -28.64 43.49
N GLY A 144 -16.29 -27.36 43.12
CA GLY A 144 -16.94 -26.33 43.92
C GLY A 144 -16.13 -25.95 45.17
N VAL A 145 -15.92 -24.65 45.37
CA VAL A 145 -15.45 -24.14 46.67
C VAL A 145 -16.70 -23.85 47.50
N ASP A 146 -16.82 -24.50 48.66
CA ASP A 146 -17.79 -24.15 49.70
C ASP A 146 -17.54 -22.72 50.22
N ASP A 147 -18.64 -21.98 50.36
CA ASP A 147 -18.91 -20.83 51.23
C ASP A 147 -17.99 -19.58 51.26
N THR A 148 -18.51 -18.48 50.70
CA THR A 148 -18.73 -17.23 51.48
C THR A 148 -19.97 -16.49 50.97
N PRO A 149 -20.86 -15.97 51.86
CA PRO A 149 -22.07 -15.25 51.50
C PRO A 149 -21.79 -13.76 51.25
N ASP A 150 -22.35 -13.20 50.18
CA ASP A 150 -23.01 -11.88 50.14
C ASP A 150 -23.13 -11.38 48.68
N SER A 151 -24.33 -11.48 48.12
CA SER A 151 -25.18 -10.33 47.78
C SER A 151 -26.31 -10.78 46.85
N ASP A 152 -27.53 -10.79 47.38
CA ASP A 152 -28.77 -11.07 46.68
C ASP A 152 -29.00 -10.14 45.47
N THR A 153 -29.52 -10.71 44.37
CA THR A 153 -30.85 -10.35 43.87
C THR A 153 -31.32 -11.26 42.73
N SER A 154 -32.34 -12.08 43.05
CA SER A 154 -33.50 -12.49 42.24
C SER A 154 -33.32 -13.32 40.96
N ASP A 155 -33.69 -14.60 41.08
CA ASP A 155 -34.40 -15.45 40.09
C ASP A 155 -35.49 -14.66 39.31
N SER A 156 -35.94 -14.99 38.09
CA SER A 156 -35.77 -16.12 37.18
C SER A 156 -36.38 -15.74 35.82
N GLU A 157 -35.75 -16.12 34.70
CA GLU A 157 -36.48 -16.58 33.51
C GLU A 157 -35.55 -17.39 32.60
N ILE A 158 -35.90 -18.66 32.41
CA ILE A 158 -35.32 -19.54 31.41
C ILE A 158 -35.81 -19.05 30.05
N VAL A 159 -34.92 -18.41 29.29
CA VAL A 159 -35.08 -18.26 27.84
C VAL A 159 -34.04 -19.14 27.16
N ILE A 160 -34.48 -20.30 26.66
CA ILE A 160 -33.74 -21.03 25.63
C ILE A 160 -33.76 -20.14 24.39
N THR A 161 -32.71 -19.33 24.19
CA THR A 161 -32.37 -18.84 22.86
C THR A 161 -31.00 -19.39 22.50
N SER A 162 -31.01 -20.28 21.52
CA SER A 162 -29.87 -20.78 20.77
C SER A 162 -29.06 -19.60 20.22
N ARG A 163 -28.11 -19.08 21.02
CA ARG A 163 -27.16 -18.07 20.57
C ARG A 163 -25.89 -18.75 20.08
N SER A 164 -25.74 -18.66 18.77
CA SER A 164 -24.65 -19.06 17.90
C SER A 164 -23.27 -18.57 18.34
N THR A 165 -22.29 -19.47 18.31
CA THR A 165 -21.04 -19.47 17.50
C THR A 165 -20.34 -18.16 17.10
N ALA A 166 -20.56 -17.03 17.76
CA ALA A 166 -19.99 -15.75 17.37
C ALA A 166 -19.47 -14.97 18.58
N GLN A 167 -18.40 -15.47 19.22
CA GLN A 167 -17.46 -14.64 19.99
C GLN A 167 -16.24 -15.47 20.41
N PHE A 168 -15.26 -15.55 19.52
CA PHE A 168 -13.86 -15.73 19.88
C PHE A 168 -13.07 -14.84 18.94
N ASN A 169 -12.65 -13.68 19.45
CA ASN A 169 -11.48 -12.87 19.06
C ASN A 169 -11.71 -11.41 19.45
N ARG A 170 -11.29 -11.04 20.66
CA ARG A 170 -10.95 -9.66 21.00
C ARG A 170 -9.70 -9.66 21.88
N ALA A 171 -8.63 -9.08 21.37
CA ALA A 171 -7.60 -8.40 22.14
C ALA A 171 -6.88 -7.40 21.21
N ASP A 172 -7.05 -6.11 21.54
CA ASP A 172 -6.13 -4.95 21.46
C ASP A 172 -5.47 -4.55 20.12
N THR A 173 -5.22 -3.29 19.73
CA THR A 173 -5.02 -2.03 20.47
C THR A 173 -5.22 -0.79 19.57
N VAL A 174 -5.66 0.30 20.21
CA VAL A 174 -5.62 1.77 19.97
C VAL A 174 -4.62 2.36 18.94
N VAL A 175 -5.01 3.39 18.16
CA VAL A 175 -4.25 4.66 17.86
C VAL A 175 -5.17 5.83 17.42
N TYR A 176 -4.83 7.03 17.92
CA TYR A 176 -5.38 8.41 17.78
C TYR A 176 -5.27 9.10 16.39
N LEU A 177 -6.37 9.74 15.95
CA LEU A 177 -6.68 11.19 15.74
C LEU A 177 -5.76 12.25 15.01
N TYR A 178 -6.40 12.96 14.04
CA TYR A 178 -6.27 14.35 13.46
C TYR A 178 -5.01 14.77 12.63
N ALA A 179 -5.01 15.64 11.59
CA ALA A 179 -5.99 16.32 10.69
C ALA A 179 -5.23 17.06 9.52
N PRO A 180 -5.74 18.12 8.85
CA PRO A 180 -6.11 18.22 7.42
C PRO A 180 -5.11 18.97 6.49
N CYS A 181 -5.33 18.96 5.16
CA CYS A 181 -4.61 19.77 4.16
C CYS A 181 -5.57 20.75 3.46
N VAL A 182 -5.09 21.97 3.25
CA VAL A 182 -5.73 23.11 2.56
C VAL A 182 -5.17 23.20 1.12
N GLU A 183 -6.01 23.61 0.18
CA GLU A 183 -5.75 23.76 -1.26
C GLU A 183 -5.23 25.17 -1.60
N GLU A 184 -4.29 25.30 -2.55
CA GLU A 184 -3.99 26.56 -3.26
C GLU A 184 -3.63 26.28 -4.74
N GLU A 185 -4.04 27.21 -5.63
CA GLU A 185 -4.07 27.16 -7.10
C GLU A 185 -2.83 27.84 -7.74
N ASP A 186 -2.42 27.39 -8.95
CA ASP A 186 -1.22 27.80 -9.71
C ASP A 186 -1.51 28.86 -10.81
N GLU A 187 -0.54 29.77 -11.07
CA GLU A 187 -0.46 30.62 -12.28
C GLU A 187 0.90 30.44 -13.01
N GLU A 188 0.84 30.33 -14.35
CA GLU A 188 1.92 29.90 -15.26
C GLU A 188 2.66 31.07 -15.94
N LEU A 189 3.97 30.94 -16.20
CA LEU A 189 4.84 31.97 -16.80
C LEU A 189 5.45 31.50 -18.13
N VAL A 190 5.42 32.38 -19.15
CA VAL A 190 6.00 32.15 -20.49
C VAL A 190 7.12 33.17 -20.76
N ALA A 191 8.24 32.70 -21.34
CA ALA A 191 9.43 33.47 -21.66
C ALA A 191 9.33 34.25 -22.99
N VAL A 192 9.90 35.46 -23.05
CA VAL A 192 9.99 36.29 -24.27
C VAL A 192 11.45 36.53 -24.66
N ASN A 193 11.70 36.48 -25.97
CA ASN A 193 13.00 36.47 -26.64
C ASN A 193 13.40 37.90 -27.08
N LEU A 194 14.48 38.46 -26.52
CA LEU A 194 15.02 39.77 -26.92
C LEU A 194 15.96 39.63 -28.14
N LYS A 195 15.47 40.00 -29.32
CA LYS A 195 16.32 40.36 -30.47
C LYS A 195 15.80 41.63 -31.13
N SER A 196 16.26 42.78 -30.66
CA SER A 196 16.84 43.83 -31.52
C SER A 196 17.13 45.07 -30.67
N LEU A 197 18.40 45.43 -30.52
CA LEU A 197 18.84 46.81 -30.34
C LEU A 197 20.27 46.87 -30.89
N GLN A 198 20.44 47.60 -31.98
CA GLN A 198 21.71 47.79 -32.67
C GLN A 198 22.63 48.61 -31.77
N HIS A 199 23.74 48.01 -31.34
CA HIS A 199 24.81 48.71 -30.62
C HIS A 199 25.74 49.40 -31.61
N THR A 200 25.92 50.71 -31.46
CA THR A 200 27.10 51.43 -31.93
C THR A 200 28.27 51.10 -30.99
N PRO A 201 29.47 50.78 -31.48
CA PRO A 201 30.60 50.42 -30.63
C PRO A 201 31.27 51.69 -30.08
N MET A 202 31.30 51.82 -28.75
CA MET A 202 32.23 52.71 -28.06
C MET A 202 33.06 51.87 -27.08
N GLU A 203 34.34 52.24 -27.00
CA GLU A 203 35.47 51.48 -26.49
C GLU A 203 35.29 50.86 -25.10
N ASP A 204 35.79 49.64 -24.95
CA ASP A 204 35.86 48.84 -23.73
C ASP A 204 36.62 49.58 -22.61
N VAL A 205 35.86 50.22 -21.72
CA VAL A 205 36.24 50.37 -20.31
C VAL A 205 35.31 49.43 -19.54
N ASN A 206 35.89 48.47 -18.84
CA ASN A 206 35.19 47.42 -18.07
C ASN A 206 34.52 48.03 -16.82
N ILE A 207 33.58 48.95 -17.00
CA ILE A 207 32.90 49.70 -15.95
C ILE A 207 31.75 48.86 -15.38
N THR A 208 31.73 48.67 -14.07
CA THR A 208 30.69 47.89 -13.39
C THR A 208 29.60 48.80 -12.80
N LEU A 209 28.43 48.24 -12.48
CA LEU A 209 27.35 48.99 -11.83
C LEU A 209 27.80 49.68 -10.52
N PRO A 210 28.57 49.03 -9.62
CA PRO A 210 29.17 49.70 -8.47
C PRO A 210 30.02 50.92 -8.82
N ASP A 211 30.81 50.85 -9.90
CA ASP A 211 31.66 51.97 -10.33
C ASP A 211 30.84 53.17 -10.79
N ILE A 212 29.75 52.91 -11.53
CA ILE A 212 28.82 53.96 -11.99
C ILE A 212 28.15 54.63 -10.78
N ILE A 213 27.64 53.84 -9.83
CA ILE A 213 26.98 54.39 -8.62
C ILE A 213 27.99 55.16 -7.76
N ALA A 214 29.22 54.65 -7.61
CA ALA A 214 30.29 55.34 -6.89
C ALA A 214 30.58 56.72 -7.50
N ASN A 215 30.68 56.80 -8.83
CA ASN A 215 30.88 58.05 -9.55
C ASN A 215 29.72 59.04 -9.36
N LEU A 216 28.47 58.56 -9.42
CA LEU A 216 27.28 59.39 -9.19
C LEU A 216 27.18 59.88 -7.74
N SER A 217 27.72 59.12 -6.79
CA SER A 217 27.70 59.46 -5.36
C SER A 217 28.78 60.47 -4.96
N HIS A 218 29.84 60.65 -5.77
CA HIS A 218 30.97 61.54 -5.46
C HIS A 218 30.58 63.00 -5.13
N PRO A 219 29.55 63.61 -5.76
CA PRO A 219 29.11 64.97 -5.43
C PRO A 219 28.39 65.09 -4.07
N ILE A 220 28.14 63.98 -3.35
CA ILE A 220 27.47 64.01 -2.04
C ILE A 220 28.44 64.54 -0.98
N ASN A 221 28.04 65.64 -0.34
CA ASN A 221 28.75 66.23 0.77
C ASN A 221 28.38 65.52 2.09
N HIS A 222 29.34 64.82 2.69
CA HIS A 222 29.18 64.10 3.96
C HIS A 222 29.25 64.99 5.22
N GLU A 223 29.63 66.26 5.09
CA GLU A 223 29.66 67.23 6.20
C GLU A 223 28.30 67.92 6.40
N ARG A 224 27.40 67.82 5.42
CA ARG A 224 26.05 68.40 5.46
C ARG A 224 25.00 67.31 5.33
N VAL A 225 23.93 67.42 6.11
CA VAL A 225 22.86 66.41 6.14
C VAL A 225 21.49 66.97 5.80
N SER A 226 20.78 66.27 4.92
CA SER A 226 19.34 66.37 4.70
C SER A 226 18.62 65.47 5.72
N ARG A 227 17.87 66.07 6.65
CA ARG A 227 17.22 65.35 7.75
C ARG A 227 15.80 64.89 7.42
N PHE A 228 15.54 63.60 7.57
CA PHE A 228 14.25 62.95 7.38
C PHE A 228 13.74 62.40 8.70
N ASN A 229 12.53 62.81 9.11
CA ASN A 229 11.81 62.24 10.24
C ASN A 229 10.61 61.48 9.69
N ILE A 230 10.64 60.16 9.81
CA ILE A 230 9.72 59.24 9.15
C ILE A 230 8.95 58.45 10.21
N SER A 231 7.63 58.41 10.08
CA SER A 231 6.77 57.51 10.86
C SER A 231 6.46 56.28 10.02
N ARG A 232 6.54 55.08 10.61
CA ARG A 232 6.20 53.82 9.92
C ARG A 232 4.76 53.82 9.39
N ALA A 233 3.81 54.39 10.13
CA ALA A 233 2.43 54.55 9.70
C ALA A 233 2.23 55.51 8.52
N ASN A 234 3.18 56.42 8.25
CA ASN A 234 3.04 57.42 7.20
C ASN A 234 4.38 57.73 6.49
N ILE A 235 4.92 56.71 5.83
CA ILE A 235 6.21 56.76 5.13
C ILE A 235 6.15 57.70 3.93
N TRP A 236 5.09 57.64 3.12
CA TRP A 236 4.96 58.44 1.90
C TRP A 236 4.88 59.94 2.19
N ASP A 237 3.96 60.39 3.05
CA ASP A 237 3.85 61.83 3.35
C ASP A 237 5.08 62.33 4.13
N GLY A 238 5.70 61.46 4.94
CA GLY A 238 6.99 61.71 5.56
C GLY A 238 8.09 62.00 4.53
N ALA A 239 8.18 61.17 3.50
CA ALA A 239 9.11 61.35 2.38
C ALA A 239 8.79 62.62 1.58
N VAL A 240 7.53 62.81 1.15
CA VAL A 240 7.12 63.99 0.38
C VAL A 240 7.47 65.28 1.11
N ARG A 241 7.16 65.37 2.42
CA ARG A 241 7.56 66.52 3.24
C ARG A 241 9.07 66.68 3.33
N GLY A 242 9.82 65.58 3.43
CA GLY A 242 11.27 65.60 3.47
C GLY A 242 11.89 66.16 2.20
N PHE A 243 11.49 65.66 1.03
CA PHE A 243 12.02 66.04 -0.28
C PHE A 243 11.54 67.42 -0.76
N LYS A 244 10.35 67.90 -0.33
CA LYS A 244 9.83 69.24 -0.67
C LYS A 244 10.32 70.36 0.26
N ARG A 245 11.08 70.05 1.33
CA ARG A 245 11.59 71.09 2.26
C ARG A 245 12.55 72.04 1.53
N THR A 246 12.47 73.32 1.86
CA THR A 246 13.43 74.33 1.35
C THR A 246 14.87 74.07 1.79
N THR A 247 15.05 73.32 2.89
CA THR A 247 16.37 72.93 3.43
C THR A 247 16.91 71.63 2.84
N TYR A 248 16.13 70.92 2.01
CA TYR A 248 16.56 69.69 1.37
C TYR A 248 17.53 69.97 0.21
N SER A 249 18.53 69.11 0.08
CA SER A 249 19.44 69.08 -1.07
C SER A 249 19.85 67.64 -1.35
N GLU A 250 19.72 67.22 -2.60
CA GLU A 250 20.12 65.89 -3.08
C GLU A 250 21.62 65.59 -2.94
N THR A 251 22.47 66.63 -2.91
CA THR A 251 23.93 66.53 -2.77
C THR A 251 24.40 66.58 -1.32
N CYS A 252 23.50 66.53 -0.34
CA CYS A 252 23.85 66.39 1.08
C CYS A 252 23.55 64.96 1.53
N ASP A 253 24.30 64.44 2.50
CA ASP A 253 24.08 63.10 3.04
C ASP A 253 22.69 62.98 3.71
N MET A 254 22.13 61.77 3.77
CA MET A 254 20.77 61.54 4.31
C MET A 254 20.81 61.05 5.75
N LEU A 255 20.31 61.88 6.67
CA LEU A 255 20.12 61.50 8.07
C LEU A 255 18.65 61.16 8.33
N VAL A 256 18.37 59.87 8.52
CA VAL A 256 17.00 59.35 8.70
C VAL A 256 16.76 58.97 10.16
N LYS A 257 15.65 59.46 10.72
CA LYS A 257 15.09 59.01 12.00
C LYS A 257 13.73 58.39 11.77
N ILE A 258 13.57 57.12 12.15
CA ILE A 258 12.31 56.38 12.04
C ILE A 258 11.68 56.26 13.43
N SER A 259 10.40 56.62 13.55
CA SER A 259 9.59 56.39 14.76
C SER A 259 8.58 55.27 14.52
N ASP A 260 8.32 54.47 15.57
CA ASP A 260 7.26 53.47 15.56
C ASP A 260 5.86 54.11 15.65
N ASP A 261 4.81 53.26 15.64
CA ASP A 261 3.40 53.71 15.69
C ASP A 261 3.01 54.29 17.05
N ALA A 262 3.87 54.15 18.08
CA ALA A 262 3.72 54.75 19.39
C ALA A 262 4.50 56.08 19.53
N GLY A 263 5.22 56.52 18.48
CA GLY A 263 6.01 57.75 18.47
C GLY A 263 7.35 57.66 19.19
N VAL A 264 7.80 56.44 19.53
CA VAL A 264 9.09 56.18 20.17
C VAL A 264 10.16 56.07 19.08
N PHE A 265 11.31 56.72 19.30
CA PHE A 265 12.45 56.62 18.39
C PHE A 265 13.19 55.31 18.64
N GLU A 266 13.36 54.50 17.59
CA GLU A 266 14.22 53.33 17.66
C GLU A 266 15.69 53.78 17.63
N GLU A 267 16.35 53.78 18.80
CA GLU A 267 17.81 53.96 18.86
C GLU A 267 18.50 52.73 18.25
N ARG A 268 18.84 52.82 16.95
CA ARG A 268 19.73 51.86 16.30
C ARG A 268 21.14 52.44 16.17
N ILE A 269 22.12 51.61 16.51
CA ILE A 269 23.55 51.96 16.67
C ILE A 269 24.28 52.16 15.32
N ASP A 270 23.66 51.79 14.18
CA ASP A 270 24.31 51.84 12.88
C ASP A 270 23.96 53.09 12.05
N THR A 271 24.99 53.77 11.55
CA THR A 271 24.92 54.98 10.71
C THR A 271 24.34 54.76 9.31
N GLY A 272 24.15 53.50 8.86
CA GLY A 272 23.61 53.17 7.53
C GLY A 272 22.27 52.40 7.53
N GLY A 273 21.85 51.84 8.67
CA GLY A 273 20.66 50.98 8.79
C GLY A 273 19.34 51.73 8.55
N PRO A 274 19.06 52.82 9.30
CA PRO A 274 17.83 53.59 9.17
C PRO A 274 17.66 54.22 7.77
N ARG A 275 18.77 54.62 7.12
CA ARG A 275 18.76 55.14 5.75
C ARG A 275 18.30 54.07 4.76
N ARG A 276 18.91 52.88 4.80
CA ARG A 276 18.57 51.77 3.89
C ARG A 276 17.14 51.27 4.14
N GLU A 277 16.71 51.21 5.39
CA GLU A 277 15.35 50.84 5.77
C GLU A 277 14.31 51.83 5.21
N PHE A 278 14.52 53.14 5.40
CA PHE A 278 13.62 54.15 4.84
C PHE A 278 13.54 54.09 3.32
N LEU A 279 14.67 54.01 2.62
CA LEU A 279 14.69 53.96 1.16
C LEU A 279 14.00 52.69 0.62
N THR A 280 14.14 51.55 1.32
CA THR A 280 13.45 50.30 0.99
C THR A 280 11.94 50.43 1.14
N LEU A 281 11.48 50.99 2.27
CA LEU A 281 10.06 51.23 2.52
C LEU A 281 9.48 52.26 1.56
N LEU A 282 10.26 53.29 1.20
CA LEU A 282 9.87 54.30 0.22
C LEU A 282 9.61 53.67 -1.16
N MET A 283 10.51 52.80 -1.64
CA MET A 283 10.29 52.09 -2.92
C MET A 283 9.06 51.18 -2.87
N LYS A 284 8.81 50.51 -1.73
CA LYS A 284 7.62 49.69 -1.52
C LYS A 284 6.33 50.51 -1.61
N HIS A 285 6.27 51.68 -0.97
CA HIS A 285 5.11 52.57 -1.05
C HIS A 285 4.96 53.23 -2.43
N LEU A 286 6.08 53.55 -3.09
CA LEU A 286 6.09 54.17 -4.40
C LEU A 286 5.45 53.28 -5.48
N LYS A 287 5.66 51.95 -5.39
CA LYS A 287 5.09 50.94 -6.30
C LYS A 287 3.57 50.99 -6.43
N ASP A 288 2.86 51.38 -5.36
CA ASP A 288 1.41 51.36 -5.27
C ASP A 288 0.78 52.76 -5.36
N ARG A 289 1.57 53.76 -5.78
CA ARG A 289 1.05 55.12 -6.01
C ARG A 289 0.15 55.16 -7.25
N PRO A 290 -0.89 56.02 -7.25
CA PRO A 290 -1.88 56.10 -8.34
C PRO A 290 -1.33 56.81 -9.60
N ILE A 291 -0.01 56.98 -9.68
CA ILE A 291 0.75 57.41 -10.86
C ILE A 291 1.31 56.23 -11.64
N PHE A 292 1.24 55.02 -11.08
CA PHE A 292 1.67 53.76 -11.69
C PHE A 292 0.48 52.81 -11.85
N ASP A 293 0.43 52.12 -12.99
CA ASP A 293 -0.56 51.09 -13.29
C ASP A 293 0.11 49.91 -14.02
N GLY A 294 -0.58 48.78 -14.16
CA GLY A 294 -0.06 47.56 -14.79
C GLY A 294 0.22 46.41 -13.81
N PRO A 295 0.61 45.22 -14.31
CA PRO A 295 0.81 44.03 -13.48
C PRO A 295 2.00 44.17 -12.53
N GLU A 296 2.04 43.34 -11.49
CA GLU A 296 3.13 43.33 -10.51
C GLU A 296 4.48 43.07 -11.20
N GLY A 297 5.48 43.92 -10.90
CA GLY A 297 6.79 43.88 -11.57
C GLY A 297 6.85 44.62 -12.92
N HIS A 298 5.70 44.95 -13.52
CA HIS A 298 5.64 45.58 -14.84
C HIS A 298 4.71 46.80 -14.85
N ARG A 299 4.93 47.72 -13.89
CA ARG A 299 4.19 48.97 -13.77
C ARG A 299 4.69 50.02 -14.77
N PHE A 300 3.78 50.83 -15.31
CA PHE A 300 4.06 51.98 -16.18
C PHE A 300 3.37 53.23 -15.66
N LEU A 301 3.84 54.40 -16.10
CA LEU A 301 3.25 55.69 -15.70
C LEU A 301 1.88 55.90 -16.35
N VAL A 302 0.91 56.35 -15.56
CA VAL A 302 -0.43 56.70 -16.05
C VAL A 302 -0.77 58.13 -15.66
N TYR A 303 -1.43 58.84 -16.57
CA TYR A 303 -1.92 60.18 -16.31
C TYR A 303 -2.96 60.22 -15.19
N ASN A 304 -2.63 60.97 -14.14
CA ASN A 304 -3.48 61.29 -13.00
C ASN A 304 -3.46 62.81 -12.77
N ALA A 305 -4.63 63.45 -12.92
CA ALA A 305 -4.77 64.90 -12.85
C ALA A 305 -4.39 65.51 -11.48
N ASN A 306 -4.65 64.79 -10.38
CA ASN A 306 -4.27 65.24 -9.05
C ASN A 306 -2.76 65.14 -8.85
N ALA A 307 -2.15 64.05 -9.32
CA ALA A 307 -0.69 63.88 -9.27
C ALA A 307 0.06 64.90 -10.12
N VAL A 308 -0.51 65.34 -11.26
CA VAL A 308 0.05 66.43 -12.08
C VAL A 308 0.06 67.73 -11.28
N ARG A 309 -1.06 68.07 -10.62
CA ARG A 309 -1.16 69.29 -9.79
C ARG A 309 -0.15 69.31 -8.64
N GLU A 310 0.13 68.15 -8.06
CA GLU A 310 1.05 68.01 -6.92
C GLU A 310 2.52 67.78 -7.33
N ASP A 311 2.81 67.78 -8.64
CA ASP A 311 4.11 67.49 -9.26
C ASP A 311 4.70 66.15 -8.79
N GLU A 312 3.83 65.16 -8.61
CA GLU A 312 4.17 63.88 -8.01
C GLU A 312 5.08 63.04 -8.92
N TYR A 313 4.98 63.19 -10.24
CA TYR A 313 5.83 62.51 -11.22
C TYR A 313 7.29 62.93 -11.09
N TYR A 314 7.54 64.24 -11.01
CA TYR A 314 8.88 64.78 -10.77
C TYR A 314 9.44 64.29 -9.44
N LEU A 315 8.62 64.32 -8.39
CA LEU A 315 9.04 63.89 -7.07
C LEU A 315 9.37 62.39 -7.02
N ALA A 316 8.56 61.55 -7.67
CA ALA A 316 8.78 60.11 -7.79
C ALA A 316 10.09 59.79 -8.53
N GLY A 317 10.35 60.45 -9.67
CA GLY A 317 11.62 60.31 -10.40
C GLY A 317 12.82 60.72 -9.55
N LYS A 318 12.71 61.84 -8.82
CA LYS A 318 13.76 62.32 -7.90
C LYS A 318 14.02 61.37 -6.74
N MET A 319 12.97 60.79 -6.14
CA MET A 319 13.09 59.80 -5.06
C MET A 319 13.77 58.52 -5.51
N ILE A 320 13.51 58.05 -6.74
CA ILE A 320 14.16 56.87 -7.33
C ILE A 320 15.66 57.13 -7.55
N ALA A 321 16.01 58.24 -8.20
CA ALA A 321 17.41 58.59 -8.46
C ALA A 321 18.20 58.74 -7.14
N VAL A 322 17.63 59.43 -6.16
CA VAL A 322 18.26 59.61 -4.85
C VAL A 322 18.39 58.29 -4.10
N SER A 323 17.39 57.41 -4.15
CA SER A 323 17.46 56.07 -3.54
C SER A 323 18.66 55.29 -4.07
N ILE A 324 18.83 55.21 -5.40
CA ILE A 324 19.90 54.43 -6.02
C ILE A 324 21.28 55.04 -5.72
N VAL A 325 21.44 56.36 -5.87
CA VAL A 325 22.74 57.02 -5.70
C VAL A 325 23.19 57.06 -4.22
N HIS A 326 22.26 57.10 -3.27
CA HIS A 326 22.56 57.02 -1.82
C HIS A 326 22.68 55.58 -1.30
N GLY A 327 22.68 54.57 -2.18
CA GLY A 327 22.89 53.16 -1.85
C GLY A 327 21.67 52.43 -1.27
N GLY A 328 20.47 52.93 -1.53
CA GLY A 328 19.19 52.25 -1.36
C GLY A 328 18.79 51.44 -2.60
N PRO A 329 17.67 50.70 -2.54
CA PRO A 329 17.20 49.90 -3.67
C PRO A 329 16.63 50.79 -4.78
N GLY A 330 16.75 50.35 -6.02
CA GLY A 330 15.92 50.84 -7.12
C GLY A 330 14.47 50.34 -7.02
N PRO A 331 13.57 50.82 -7.88
CA PRO A 331 12.16 50.47 -7.85
C PRO A 331 11.91 48.99 -8.21
N HIS A 332 12.66 48.39 -9.15
CA HIS A 332 12.51 46.99 -9.58
C HIS A 332 11.07 46.57 -9.95
N PHE A 333 10.24 47.52 -10.38
CA PHE A 333 8.84 47.28 -10.77
C PHE A 333 8.46 47.98 -12.06
N LEU A 334 9.37 48.75 -12.68
CA LEU A 334 9.05 49.46 -13.91
C LEU A 334 9.04 48.46 -15.08
N SER A 335 8.06 48.62 -15.96
CA SER A 335 7.86 47.75 -17.13
C SER A 335 8.97 47.95 -18.16
N GLU A 336 9.56 46.83 -18.61
CA GLU A 336 10.33 46.76 -19.85
C GLU A 336 9.34 46.37 -20.95
N ASN A 337 8.73 47.37 -21.62
CA ASN A 337 7.82 47.24 -22.76
C ASN A 337 7.16 45.85 -22.99
N LEU A 338 5.95 45.67 -22.44
CA LEU A 338 5.08 44.50 -22.66
C LEU A 338 4.20 44.81 -23.91
N ILE A 339 3.78 43.90 -24.82
CA ILE A 339 3.04 42.64 -24.61
C ILE A 339 3.03 41.77 -25.90
N GLU A 340 3.14 40.44 -25.74
CA GLU A 340 2.55 39.41 -26.64
C GLU A 340 1.37 38.69 -25.93
N ASN A 341 0.24 38.48 -26.62
CA ASN A 341 -0.62 37.25 -26.62
C ASN A 341 -2.09 37.51 -27.00
N ALA A 342 -2.60 36.88 -28.07
CA ALA A 342 -3.92 36.19 -28.09
C ALA A 342 -4.02 35.26 -29.32
N ALA A 343 -5.06 34.42 -29.33
CA ALA A 343 -5.05 33.12 -29.98
C ALA A 343 -6.19 32.80 -30.98
N SER A 344 -7.00 33.75 -31.49
CA SER A 344 -7.90 33.48 -32.65
C SER A 344 -8.40 34.73 -33.41
N VAL A 345 -8.82 34.55 -34.68
CA VAL A 345 -9.28 35.61 -35.61
C VAL A 345 -10.67 36.16 -35.26
N ASP A 346 -11.62 35.30 -34.89
CA ASP A 346 -13.02 35.71 -34.67
C ASP A 346 -13.17 36.54 -33.38
N ALA A 347 -12.46 36.16 -32.31
CA ALA A 347 -12.35 36.97 -31.09
C ALA A 347 -11.57 38.29 -31.34
N LEU A 348 -10.62 38.24 -32.28
CA LEU A 348 -9.95 39.33 -32.99
C LEU A 348 -10.88 40.48 -33.39
N GLN A 349 -11.79 40.13 -34.28
CA GLN A 349 -12.67 41.06 -34.97
C GLN A 349 -13.77 41.60 -34.04
N GLU A 350 -14.30 40.78 -33.13
CA GLU A 350 -15.28 41.20 -32.12
C GLU A 350 -14.70 42.21 -31.13
N CYS A 351 -13.48 41.97 -30.63
CA CYS A 351 -12.80 42.87 -29.68
C CYS A 351 -12.38 44.20 -30.32
N THR A 352 -11.94 44.19 -31.58
CA THR A 352 -11.58 45.39 -32.37
C THR A 352 -12.80 46.28 -32.61
N MET A 353 -13.98 45.69 -32.85
CA MET A 353 -15.23 46.43 -33.03
C MET A 353 -15.76 47.02 -31.72
N SER A 354 -15.66 46.27 -30.61
CA SER A 354 -16.06 46.73 -29.27
C SER A 354 -15.24 47.93 -28.76
N HIS A 355 -13.99 48.08 -29.19
CA HIS A 355 -13.08 49.16 -28.75
C HIS A 355 -12.71 50.17 -29.86
N SER A 356 -13.48 50.21 -30.94
CA SER A 356 -13.19 50.97 -32.17
C SER A 356 -12.93 52.47 -31.95
N THR A 357 -13.65 53.13 -31.03
CA THR A 357 -13.46 54.55 -30.68
C THR A 357 -12.12 54.84 -30.02
N MET A 358 -11.64 53.95 -29.13
CA MET A 358 -10.32 54.08 -28.51
C MET A 358 -9.19 53.85 -29.50
N LEU A 359 -9.32 52.84 -30.36
CA LEU A 359 -8.35 52.54 -31.41
C LEU A 359 -8.28 53.65 -32.47
N GLN A 360 -9.41 54.29 -32.78
CA GLN A 360 -9.47 55.42 -33.70
C GLN A 360 -8.83 56.68 -33.09
N THR A 361 -9.02 56.91 -31.80
CA THR A 361 -8.37 58.01 -31.05
C THR A 361 -6.85 57.83 -31.00
N ALA A 362 -6.39 56.58 -30.89
CA ALA A 362 -4.98 56.21 -30.92
C ALA A 362 -4.39 56.12 -32.35
N GLY A 363 -5.20 56.30 -33.41
CA GLY A 363 -4.75 56.20 -34.80
C GLY A 363 -4.38 54.80 -35.29
N CYS A 364 -4.71 53.74 -34.53
CA CYS A 364 -4.32 52.36 -34.81
C CYS A 364 -5.46 51.48 -35.38
N LEU A 365 -6.69 52.01 -35.52
CA LEU A 365 -7.83 51.30 -36.10
C LEU A 365 -7.57 50.94 -37.58
N ARG A 366 -7.42 49.65 -37.89
CA ARG A 366 -7.22 49.12 -39.25
C ARG A 366 -7.94 47.78 -39.46
N HIS A 367 -8.14 47.38 -40.72
CA HIS A 367 -8.80 46.11 -41.06
C HIS A 367 -7.91 44.91 -40.71
N VAL A 368 -8.41 43.98 -39.88
CA VAL A 368 -7.69 42.79 -39.41
C VAL A 368 -7.95 41.61 -40.34
N ALA A 369 -6.99 41.28 -41.22
CA ALA A 369 -7.11 40.20 -42.20
C ALA A 369 -6.51 38.85 -41.74
N THR A 370 -5.59 38.86 -40.77
CA THR A 370 -4.93 37.65 -40.23
C THR A 370 -4.63 37.82 -38.73
N VAL A 371 -4.38 36.72 -38.00
CA VAL A 371 -4.08 36.75 -36.55
C VAL A 371 -2.78 37.52 -36.26
N GLU A 372 -1.84 37.52 -37.20
CA GLU A 372 -0.51 38.12 -37.06
C GLU A 372 -0.57 39.65 -36.97
N ALA A 373 -1.58 40.29 -37.60
CA ALA A 373 -1.81 41.73 -37.52
C ALA A 373 -2.21 42.22 -36.11
N LYS A 374 -2.59 41.30 -35.22
CA LYS A 374 -2.90 41.59 -33.82
C LYS A 374 -1.73 42.22 -33.08
N LYS A 375 -0.52 41.71 -33.29
CA LYS A 375 0.67 42.16 -32.54
C LYS A 375 1.00 43.61 -32.86
N GLU A 376 0.86 44.01 -34.12
CA GLU A 376 1.13 45.39 -34.55
C GLU A 376 0.07 46.38 -34.04
N ILE A 377 -1.22 46.07 -34.15
CA ILE A 377 -2.29 46.97 -33.68
C ILE A 377 -2.23 47.13 -32.16
N MET A 378 -1.98 46.04 -31.43
CA MET A 378 -1.81 46.12 -29.97
C MET A 378 -0.52 46.86 -29.61
N SER A 379 0.59 46.61 -30.30
CA SER A 379 1.84 47.33 -30.08
C SER A 379 1.67 48.83 -30.30
N ASP A 380 1.02 49.24 -31.40
CA ASP A 380 0.77 50.66 -31.72
C ASP A 380 -0.19 51.30 -30.72
N TYR A 381 -1.27 50.62 -30.34
CA TYR A 381 -2.20 51.11 -29.33
C TYR A 381 -1.55 51.23 -27.96
N LEU A 382 -0.76 50.24 -27.54
CA LEU A 382 -0.07 50.24 -26.26
C LEU A 382 1.04 51.29 -26.23
N HIS A 383 1.80 51.44 -27.32
CA HIS A 383 2.78 52.54 -27.46
C HIS A 383 2.08 53.89 -27.31
N TRP A 384 0.95 54.09 -27.99
CA TRP A 384 0.18 55.32 -27.82
C TRP A 384 -0.37 55.50 -26.41
N TYR A 385 -0.97 54.46 -25.84
CA TYR A 385 -1.65 54.51 -24.55
C TYR A 385 -0.68 54.70 -23.38
N ILE A 386 0.49 54.06 -23.45
CA ILE A 386 1.50 54.07 -22.40
C ILE A 386 2.47 55.24 -22.58
N ILE A 387 2.93 55.51 -23.80
CA ILE A 387 3.99 56.49 -24.08
C ILE A 387 3.42 57.80 -24.59
N ASP A 388 2.72 57.80 -25.74
CA ASP A 388 2.35 59.06 -26.41
C ASP A 388 1.31 59.88 -25.62
N ARG A 389 0.30 59.21 -25.05
CA ARG A 389 -0.74 59.80 -24.21
C ARG A 389 -0.20 60.33 -22.87
N ASN A 390 0.82 59.67 -22.32
CA ASN A 390 1.42 60.03 -21.03
C ASN A 390 2.72 60.84 -21.20
N SER A 391 3.05 61.28 -22.41
CA SER A 391 4.29 62.01 -22.74
C SER A 391 4.61 63.14 -21.75
N SER A 392 3.63 64.00 -21.46
CA SER A 392 3.79 65.10 -20.49
C SER A 392 4.16 64.65 -19.07
N VAL A 393 3.61 63.52 -18.58
CA VAL A 393 3.93 63.01 -17.24
C VAL A 393 5.22 62.20 -17.23
N ILE A 394 5.55 61.53 -18.33
CA ILE A 394 6.84 60.85 -18.55
C ILE A 394 7.97 61.86 -18.56
N ASP A 395 7.80 63.01 -19.22
CA ASP A 395 8.82 64.06 -19.25
C ASP A 395 9.03 64.66 -17.86
N ARG A 396 7.96 64.93 -17.10
CA ARG A 396 8.08 65.36 -15.69
C ARG A 396 8.78 64.32 -14.82
N PHE A 397 8.52 63.03 -15.04
CA PHE A 397 9.20 61.96 -14.33
C PHE A 397 10.69 61.88 -14.68
N LYS A 398 11.05 62.02 -15.97
CA LYS A 398 12.44 62.11 -16.45
C LYS A 398 13.18 63.32 -15.86
N ASP A 399 12.53 64.47 -15.75
CA ASP A 399 13.08 65.66 -15.10
C ASP A 399 13.45 65.36 -13.65
N GLY A 400 12.59 64.63 -12.93
CA GLY A 400 12.86 64.17 -11.57
C GLY A 400 14.03 63.20 -11.49
N LEU A 401 14.04 62.21 -12.39
CA LEU A 401 15.06 61.18 -12.51
C LEU A 401 16.45 61.75 -12.88
N SER A 402 16.49 62.99 -13.36
CA SER A 402 17.74 63.70 -13.66
C SER A 402 18.48 64.19 -12.39
N ALA A 403 17.88 64.03 -11.20
CA ALA A 403 18.57 64.28 -9.93
C ALA A 403 19.87 63.46 -9.85
N LEU A 404 20.93 64.10 -9.34
CA LEU A 404 22.27 63.51 -9.21
C LEU A 404 22.83 62.94 -10.53
N GLN A 405 22.44 63.51 -11.69
CA GLN A 405 22.87 63.07 -13.02
C GLN A 405 22.49 61.61 -13.36
N PHE A 406 21.54 61.02 -12.62
CA PHE A 406 21.18 59.62 -12.80
C PHE A 406 20.59 59.34 -14.19
N SER A 407 19.72 60.23 -14.70
CA SER A 407 19.18 60.14 -16.08
C SER A 407 20.28 60.14 -17.15
N THR A 408 21.30 60.98 -17.00
CA THR A 408 22.46 61.04 -17.91
C THR A 408 23.25 59.72 -17.90
N ALA A 409 23.49 59.16 -16.72
CA ALA A 409 24.16 57.86 -16.59
C ALA A 409 23.32 56.71 -17.14
N LEU A 410 21.99 56.73 -16.95
CA LEU A 410 21.06 55.75 -17.49
C LEU A 410 21.08 55.74 -19.04
N GLN A 411 21.21 56.91 -19.67
CA GLN A 411 21.34 57.02 -21.12
C GLN A 411 22.71 56.53 -21.64
N GLN A 412 23.78 56.73 -20.86
CA GLN A 412 25.14 56.29 -21.23
C GLN A 412 25.36 54.79 -21.00
N HIS A 413 24.71 54.19 -20.00
CA HIS A 413 24.89 52.79 -19.60
C HIS A 413 23.55 52.04 -19.39
N PRO A 414 22.65 51.99 -20.39
CA PRO A 414 21.33 51.41 -20.24
C PRO A 414 21.37 49.92 -19.86
N ALA A 415 22.33 49.15 -20.39
CA ALA A 415 22.46 47.72 -20.10
C ALA A 415 22.76 47.41 -18.60
N LEU A 416 23.40 48.34 -17.88
CA LEU A 416 23.76 48.17 -16.47
C LEU A 416 22.74 48.78 -15.51
N LEU A 417 22.09 49.87 -15.91
CA LEU A 417 21.17 50.63 -15.04
C LEU A 417 19.69 50.29 -15.26
N SER A 418 19.28 49.81 -16.44
CA SER A 418 17.90 49.38 -16.68
C SER A 418 17.46 48.26 -15.72
N PRO A 419 18.25 47.20 -15.44
CA PRO A 419 17.85 46.15 -14.50
C PRO A 419 17.68 46.60 -13.04
N VAL A 420 18.19 47.78 -12.67
CA VAL A 420 18.00 48.39 -11.34
C VAL A 420 16.63 49.08 -11.23
N LEU A 421 16.07 49.49 -12.37
CA LEU A 421 14.79 50.17 -12.48
C LEU A 421 13.65 49.19 -12.78
N THR A 422 13.90 48.20 -13.63
CA THR A 422 12.91 47.22 -14.09
C THR A 422 12.92 45.97 -13.24
N TYR A 423 11.78 45.26 -13.22
CA TYR A 423 11.73 43.94 -12.60
C TYR A 423 12.48 42.93 -13.47
N PHE A 424 13.44 42.23 -12.89
CA PHE A 424 14.12 41.10 -13.51
C PHE A 424 13.87 39.84 -12.70
N LYS A 425 13.10 38.89 -13.25
CA LYS A 425 12.87 37.59 -12.61
C LYS A 425 14.11 36.71 -12.74
N LYS A 426 15.13 36.97 -11.93
CA LYS A 426 16.25 36.04 -11.77
C LYS A 426 15.80 34.91 -10.85
N GLY A 427 15.64 33.71 -11.41
CA GLY A 427 15.46 32.50 -10.60
C GLY A 427 16.68 32.31 -9.71
N LEU A 428 16.45 32.17 -8.41
CA LEU A 428 17.53 31.95 -7.46
C LEU A 428 18.04 30.52 -7.64
N THR A 429 19.28 30.36 -8.05
CA THR A 429 19.86 29.01 -8.25
C THR A 429 20.25 28.38 -6.91
N ALA A 430 20.29 27.06 -6.86
CA ALA A 430 20.79 26.28 -5.73
C ALA A 430 22.19 26.76 -5.31
N LEU A 431 23.05 27.02 -6.29
CA LEU A 431 24.40 27.52 -6.09
C LEU A 431 24.42 28.94 -5.50
N GLU A 432 23.52 29.82 -5.95
CA GLU A 432 23.41 31.18 -5.41
C GLU A 432 22.91 31.14 -3.97
N LEU A 433 21.88 30.35 -3.66
CA LEU A 433 21.36 30.22 -2.30
C LEU A 433 22.38 29.58 -1.35
N GLU A 434 23.12 28.56 -1.80
CA GLU A 434 24.18 27.94 -1.01
C GLU A 434 25.28 28.96 -0.63
N ARG A 435 25.62 29.87 -1.55
CA ARG A 435 26.63 30.92 -1.32
C ARG A 435 26.16 32.06 -0.41
N LEU A 436 24.85 32.25 -0.22
CA LEU A 436 24.31 33.30 0.64
C LEU A 436 24.53 33.01 2.13
N PHE A 437 24.71 31.75 2.52
CA PHE A 437 24.84 31.35 3.92
C PHE A 437 26.22 30.78 4.21
N LYS A 438 26.85 31.27 5.29
CA LYS A 438 28.07 30.67 5.84
C LYS A 438 27.71 29.95 7.14
N PRO A 439 27.56 28.61 7.14
CA PRO A 439 27.18 27.88 8.34
C PRO A 439 28.32 27.95 9.37
N ASP A 440 27.95 28.30 10.60
CA ASP A 440 28.84 28.19 11.76
C ASP A 440 28.82 26.76 12.28
N LEU A 441 29.99 26.15 12.47
CA LEU A 441 30.13 24.70 12.59
C LEU A 441 30.93 24.32 13.83
N SER A 442 30.53 23.22 14.46
CA SER A 442 31.22 22.69 15.64
C SER A 442 32.67 22.28 15.30
N PRO A 443 33.58 22.20 16.30
CA PRO A 443 34.96 21.80 16.06
C PRO A 443 35.11 20.43 15.36
N PRO A 444 36.14 20.25 14.50
CA PRO A 444 36.44 18.98 13.84
C PRO A 444 36.58 17.82 14.84
N GLY A 445 35.97 16.68 14.53
CA GLY A 445 36.01 15.47 15.38
C GLY A 445 34.91 15.35 16.43
N SER A 446 34.05 16.36 16.62
CA SER A 446 32.91 16.24 17.54
C SER A 446 31.79 15.35 16.96
N ASN A 447 31.03 14.67 17.83
CA ASN A 447 29.85 13.90 17.44
C ASN A 447 28.77 14.76 16.75
N ARG A 448 28.77 16.08 17.01
CA ARG A 448 27.89 17.05 16.33
C ARG A 448 28.38 17.34 14.92
N ARG A 449 29.69 17.42 14.70
CA ARG A 449 30.30 17.68 13.39
C ARG A 449 29.92 16.66 12.33
N LEU A 450 29.81 15.38 12.71
CA LEU A 450 29.35 14.29 11.84
C LEU A 450 27.88 14.48 11.40
N LYS A 451 27.02 14.91 12.33
CA LYS A 451 25.60 15.19 12.03
C LYS A 451 25.46 16.45 11.18
N GLU A 452 26.16 17.53 11.53
CA GLU A 452 26.16 18.80 10.80
C GLU A 452 26.63 18.61 9.35
N SER A 453 27.69 17.83 9.12
CA SER A 453 28.19 17.54 7.77
C SER A 453 27.17 16.78 6.92
N LYS A 454 26.44 15.84 7.54
CA LYS A 454 25.35 15.10 6.90
C LYS A 454 24.12 15.99 6.64
N THR A 455 23.83 16.94 7.53
CA THR A 455 22.77 17.92 7.31
C THR A 455 23.11 18.87 6.16
N LEU A 456 24.36 19.31 6.05
CA LEU A 456 24.82 20.15 4.93
C LEU A 456 24.73 19.43 3.58
N SER A 457 25.05 18.14 3.52
CA SER A 457 24.86 17.37 2.27
C SER A 457 23.38 17.29 1.88
N TYR A 458 22.48 17.02 2.83
CA TYR A 458 21.05 16.99 2.55
C TYR A 458 20.46 18.34 2.18
N TRP A 459 21.02 19.43 2.73
CA TRP A 459 20.67 20.78 2.33
C TRP A 459 21.04 21.04 0.88
N ALA A 460 22.27 20.71 0.46
CA ALA A 460 22.69 20.82 -0.93
C ALA A 460 21.82 19.98 -1.87
N ASP A 461 21.50 18.73 -1.49
CA ASP A 461 20.62 17.84 -2.25
C ASP A 461 19.21 18.44 -2.43
N TYR A 462 18.64 19.00 -1.36
CA TYR A 462 17.33 19.66 -1.41
C TYR A 462 17.31 20.86 -2.36
N LEU A 463 18.39 21.65 -2.39
CA LEU A 463 18.48 22.79 -3.29
C LEU A 463 18.55 22.36 -4.77
N LEU A 464 19.27 21.27 -5.07
CA LEU A 464 19.32 20.71 -6.43
C LEU A 464 17.96 20.15 -6.86
N ASP A 465 17.24 19.48 -5.96
CA ASP A 465 15.88 18.99 -6.20
C ASP A 465 14.89 20.12 -6.54
N CYS A 466 15.13 21.34 -6.06
CA CYS A 466 14.31 22.52 -6.36
C CYS A 466 14.51 23.08 -7.79
N GLU A 467 15.57 22.71 -8.52
CA GLU A 467 15.87 23.27 -9.86
C GLU A 467 15.23 22.52 -11.05
N GLU A 468 14.64 21.33 -10.83
CA GLU A 468 13.85 20.52 -11.79
C GLU A 468 14.33 20.41 -13.28
N PRO A 469 15.62 20.13 -13.58
CA PRO A 469 16.15 20.16 -14.96
C PRO A 469 15.60 19.11 -15.94
N HIS A 470 14.85 18.11 -15.47
CA HIS A 470 14.33 17.00 -16.29
C HIS A 470 12.79 16.99 -16.41
N ALA A 471 12.13 18.09 -16.05
CA ALA A 471 10.66 18.15 -15.96
C ALA A 471 9.93 17.76 -17.27
N ILE A 472 10.43 18.25 -18.42
CA ILE A 472 9.83 17.97 -19.74
C ILE A 472 9.94 16.48 -20.08
N LEU A 473 11.12 15.90 -19.89
CA LEU A 473 11.35 14.47 -20.13
C LEU A 473 10.47 13.59 -19.25
N ILE A 474 10.29 13.94 -17.96
CA ILE A 474 9.40 13.20 -17.06
C ILE A 474 7.94 13.31 -17.52
N LYS A 475 7.50 14.50 -17.95
CA LYS A 475 6.16 14.71 -18.52
C LYS A 475 5.95 13.88 -19.79
N ASP A 476 6.91 13.84 -20.71
CA ASP A 476 6.80 13.08 -21.96
C ASP A 476 6.76 11.56 -21.71
N LEU A 477 7.63 11.06 -20.83
CA LEU A 477 7.62 9.65 -20.42
C LEU A 477 6.32 9.28 -19.69
N PHE A 478 5.73 10.19 -18.92
CA PHE A 478 4.43 9.99 -18.29
C PHE A 478 3.28 9.92 -19.31
N HIS A 479 3.23 10.84 -20.28
CA HIS A 479 2.17 10.88 -21.31
C HIS A 479 2.26 9.74 -22.31
N SER A 480 3.44 9.18 -22.55
CA SER A 480 3.64 7.95 -23.34
C SER A 480 3.18 6.67 -22.61
N GLY A 481 2.68 6.79 -21.38
CA GLY A 481 2.01 5.71 -20.66
C GLY A 481 2.91 4.90 -19.73
N LEU A 482 4.21 5.23 -19.62
CA LEU A 482 5.13 4.51 -18.74
C LEU A 482 4.73 4.69 -17.27
N THR A 483 4.91 3.66 -16.45
CA THR A 483 4.74 3.68 -15.00
C THR A 483 5.82 4.53 -14.33
N HIS A 484 5.60 4.97 -13.08
CA HIS A 484 6.62 5.77 -12.36
C HIS A 484 7.95 5.02 -12.20
N THR A 485 7.89 3.69 -12.11
CA THR A 485 9.06 2.82 -12.00
C THR A 485 9.81 2.72 -13.32
N GLU A 486 9.10 2.59 -14.45
CA GLU A 486 9.71 2.60 -15.80
C GLU A 486 10.30 3.95 -16.14
N ILE A 487 9.63 5.05 -15.77
CA ILE A 487 10.16 6.42 -15.92
C ILE A 487 11.46 6.54 -15.11
N SER A 488 11.44 6.13 -13.83
CA SER A 488 12.64 6.12 -12.97
C SER A 488 13.78 5.29 -13.56
N CYS A 489 13.50 4.10 -14.10
CA CYS A 489 14.49 3.24 -14.73
C CYS A 489 15.08 3.86 -16.00
N THR A 490 14.23 4.45 -16.85
CA THR A 490 14.64 5.12 -18.09
C THR A 490 15.58 6.29 -17.80
N LEU A 491 15.24 7.11 -16.81
CA LEU A 491 16.09 8.22 -16.38
C LEU A 491 17.44 7.73 -15.83
N GLN A 492 17.45 6.65 -15.05
CA GLN A 492 18.70 6.03 -14.56
C GLN A 492 19.58 5.50 -15.69
N GLN A 493 18.97 4.89 -16.72
CA GLN A 493 19.68 4.41 -17.92
C GLN A 493 20.27 5.56 -18.74
N MET A 494 19.66 6.73 -18.70
CA MET A 494 20.17 7.96 -19.33
C MET A 494 21.29 8.64 -18.53
N GLY A 495 21.76 8.02 -17.43
CA GLY A 495 22.83 8.57 -16.59
C GLY A 495 22.35 9.57 -15.55
N ILE A 496 21.03 9.77 -15.41
CA ILE A 496 20.45 10.60 -14.35
C ILE A 496 20.45 9.77 -13.07
N LEU A 497 21.57 9.83 -12.35
CA LEU A 497 21.68 9.18 -11.05
C LEU A 497 20.72 9.88 -10.07
N GLN A 498 20.10 9.09 -9.18
CA GLN A 498 19.22 9.55 -8.08
C GLN A 498 17.74 9.87 -8.40
N CYS A 499 17.22 9.51 -9.58
CA CYS A 499 15.77 9.56 -9.85
C CYS A 499 15.06 8.28 -9.36
N SER A 500 14.60 8.28 -8.11
CA SER A 500 13.81 7.17 -7.55
C SER A 500 12.35 7.18 -8.04
N GLU A 501 11.64 6.04 -7.96
CA GLU A 501 10.18 5.98 -8.21
C GLU A 501 9.43 7.02 -7.36
N MET A 502 9.90 7.27 -6.14
CA MET A 502 9.29 8.25 -5.24
C MET A 502 9.49 9.69 -5.73
N SER A 503 10.67 9.99 -6.30
CA SER A 503 10.97 11.29 -6.90
C SER A 503 10.04 11.54 -8.09
N VAL A 504 9.85 10.55 -8.97
CA VAL A 504 8.90 10.62 -10.10
C VAL A 504 7.45 10.76 -9.61
N ARG A 505 7.05 10.04 -8.57
CA ARG A 505 5.71 10.16 -7.96
C ARG A 505 5.44 11.56 -7.42
N ARG A 506 6.41 12.13 -6.69
CA ARG A 506 6.30 13.48 -6.14
C ARG A 506 6.24 14.52 -7.25
N PHE A 507 7.07 14.37 -8.28
CA PHE A 507 7.01 15.21 -9.48
C PHE A 507 5.62 15.14 -10.12
N CYS A 508 5.10 13.93 -10.40
CA CYS A 508 3.77 13.78 -10.99
C CYS A 508 2.67 14.38 -10.11
N ALA A 509 2.75 14.21 -8.79
CA ALA A 509 1.79 14.79 -7.87
C ALA A 509 1.86 16.33 -7.82
N ARG A 510 3.08 16.91 -7.87
CA ARG A 510 3.32 18.36 -7.88
C ARG A 510 2.86 19.00 -9.19
N HIS A 511 2.97 18.29 -10.30
CA HIS A 511 2.60 18.77 -11.64
C HIS A 511 1.20 18.29 -12.08
N ASP A 512 0.36 17.86 -11.13
CA ASP A 512 -0.98 17.28 -11.31
C ASP A 512 -1.12 16.25 -12.47
N LEU A 513 -0.05 15.50 -12.72
CA LEU A 513 -0.01 14.44 -13.71
C LEU A 513 -0.76 13.23 -13.16
N ARG A 514 -2.04 13.11 -13.52
CA ARG A 514 -2.89 11.96 -13.18
C ARG A 514 -3.14 11.11 -14.41
N ARG A 515 -2.92 9.80 -14.30
CA ARG A 515 -3.33 8.87 -15.37
C ARG A 515 -4.86 8.87 -15.46
N LYS A 516 -5.37 8.97 -16.69
CA LYS A 516 -6.82 8.98 -16.97
C LYS A 516 -7.49 7.84 -16.21
N ILE A 517 -8.49 8.17 -15.40
CA ILE A 517 -9.26 7.19 -14.63
C ILE A 517 -10.01 6.31 -15.64
N THR A 518 -9.56 5.06 -15.82
CA THR A 518 -10.15 4.14 -16.80
C THR A 518 -11.55 3.67 -16.42
N MET A 519 -11.95 3.82 -15.15
CA MET A 519 -13.23 3.35 -14.63
C MET A 519 -13.81 4.34 -13.62
N THR A 520 -15.03 4.82 -13.89
CA THR A 520 -15.79 5.73 -13.03
C THR A 520 -16.17 5.07 -11.69
N ASP A 521 -16.59 5.85 -10.69
CA ASP A 521 -17.03 5.27 -9.40
C ASP A 521 -18.32 4.45 -9.54
N ALA A 522 -19.26 4.86 -10.41
CA ALA A 522 -20.49 4.10 -10.68
C ALA A 522 -20.22 2.74 -11.38
N GLU A 523 -19.31 2.72 -12.34
CA GLU A 523 -18.87 1.47 -12.99
C GLU A 523 -18.12 0.55 -12.01
N LEU A 524 -17.27 1.14 -11.14
CA LEU A 524 -16.58 0.42 -10.09
C LEU A 524 -17.58 -0.23 -9.12
N GLU A 525 -18.59 0.51 -8.67
CA GLU A 525 -19.63 0.00 -7.77
C GLU A 525 -20.41 -1.17 -8.39
N SER A 526 -20.88 -1.01 -9.63
CA SER A 526 -21.61 -2.05 -10.37
C SER A 526 -20.79 -3.33 -10.50
N THR A 527 -19.50 -3.17 -10.81
CA THR A 527 -18.54 -4.29 -10.93
C THR A 527 -18.28 -4.96 -9.58
N LEU A 528 -18.15 -4.15 -8.51
CA LEU A 528 -17.91 -4.66 -7.16
C LEU A 528 -19.10 -5.45 -6.64
N ILE A 529 -20.34 -5.04 -6.89
CA ILE A 529 -21.54 -5.80 -6.49
C ILE A 529 -21.47 -7.22 -7.05
N ARG A 530 -21.22 -7.35 -8.36
CA ARG A 530 -21.05 -8.67 -9.00
C ARG A 530 -19.87 -9.45 -8.41
N SER A 531 -18.74 -8.79 -8.22
CA SER A 531 -17.53 -9.44 -7.68
C SER A 531 -17.70 -9.90 -6.23
N ILE A 532 -18.45 -9.16 -5.41
CA ILE A 532 -18.80 -9.55 -4.03
C ILE A 532 -19.68 -10.79 -4.06
N TYR A 533 -20.69 -10.84 -4.94
CA TYR A 533 -21.52 -12.03 -5.09
C TYR A 533 -20.69 -13.27 -5.49
N GLU A 534 -19.71 -13.12 -6.37
CA GLU A 534 -18.85 -14.23 -6.81
C GLU A 534 -17.82 -14.67 -5.74
N THR A 535 -17.39 -13.78 -4.85
CA THR A 535 -16.21 -14.04 -3.98
C THR A 535 -16.52 -14.05 -2.48
N GLY A 536 -17.64 -13.47 -2.09
CA GLY A 536 -18.11 -13.41 -0.70
C GLY A 536 -17.36 -12.40 0.20
N PRO A 537 -17.60 -12.47 1.51
CA PRO A 537 -17.13 -11.48 2.49
C PRO A 537 -15.63 -11.52 2.77
N SER A 538 -14.94 -12.61 2.41
CA SER A 538 -13.55 -12.81 2.77
C SER A 538 -12.57 -12.00 1.90
N TYR A 539 -13.01 -11.51 0.73
CA TYR A 539 -12.20 -10.69 -0.16
C TYR A 539 -12.13 -9.23 0.34
N GLY A 540 -11.08 -8.92 1.09
CA GLY A 540 -10.75 -7.54 1.47
C GLY A 540 -10.20 -6.73 0.30
N ARG A 541 -10.00 -5.41 0.49
CA ARG A 541 -9.58 -4.47 -0.57
C ARG A 541 -8.45 -4.96 -1.48
N LYS A 542 -7.40 -5.58 -0.92
CA LYS A 542 -6.26 -6.08 -1.69
C LYS A 542 -6.60 -7.25 -2.61
N PHE A 543 -7.29 -8.25 -2.05
CA PHE A 543 -7.73 -9.42 -2.80
C PHE A 543 -8.78 -9.02 -3.83
N MET A 544 -9.70 -8.12 -3.47
CA MET A 544 -10.69 -7.60 -4.42
C MET A 544 -10.02 -6.82 -5.56
N THR A 545 -9.06 -5.95 -5.27
CA THR A 545 -8.27 -5.26 -6.31
C THR A 545 -7.56 -6.26 -7.23
N GLY A 546 -6.96 -7.33 -6.66
CA GLY A 546 -6.36 -8.41 -7.45
C GLY A 546 -7.38 -9.17 -8.30
N TYR A 547 -8.57 -9.45 -7.75
CA TYR A 547 -9.64 -10.15 -8.45
C TYR A 547 -10.15 -9.32 -9.64
N LEU A 548 -10.46 -8.04 -9.43
CA LEU A 548 -10.82 -7.10 -10.50
C LEU A 548 -9.73 -7.03 -11.56
N SER A 549 -8.46 -6.92 -11.15
CA SER A 549 -7.34 -6.87 -12.10
C SER A 549 -7.21 -8.17 -12.92
N SER A 550 -7.53 -9.32 -12.33
CA SER A 550 -7.57 -10.61 -13.05
C SER A 550 -8.72 -10.72 -14.07
N LEU A 551 -9.75 -9.88 -13.92
CA LEU A 551 -10.83 -9.71 -14.90
C LEU A 551 -10.52 -8.61 -15.93
N GLY A 552 -9.32 -8.01 -15.91
CA GLY A 552 -8.94 -6.89 -16.77
C GLY A 552 -9.48 -5.52 -16.30
N LEU A 553 -9.98 -5.44 -15.07
CA LEU A 553 -10.59 -4.24 -14.50
C LEU A 553 -9.64 -3.59 -13.49
N HIS A 554 -9.19 -2.37 -13.79
CA HIS A 554 -8.18 -1.68 -12.99
C HIS A 554 -8.76 -0.54 -12.16
N ALA A 555 -8.64 -0.65 -10.84
CA ALA A 555 -9.00 0.40 -9.89
C ALA A 555 -7.98 0.47 -8.76
N GLY A 556 -7.71 1.69 -8.27
CA GLY A 556 -6.80 1.89 -7.14
C GLY A 556 -7.32 1.21 -5.87
N GLU A 557 -6.44 0.54 -5.11
CA GLU A 557 -6.76 -0.16 -3.85
C GLU A 557 -7.53 0.73 -2.87
N GLY A 558 -7.21 2.02 -2.81
CA GLY A 558 -7.91 3.00 -1.97
C GLY A 558 -9.36 3.22 -2.39
N ARG A 559 -9.63 3.31 -3.71
CA ARG A 559 -10.99 3.44 -4.27
C ARG A 559 -11.81 2.19 -3.99
N VAL A 560 -11.27 1.00 -4.36
CA VAL A 560 -11.89 -0.30 -4.04
C VAL A 560 -12.20 -0.41 -2.55
N GLY A 561 -11.26 0.00 -1.70
CA GLY A 561 -11.44 -0.02 -0.27
C GLY A 561 -12.54 0.91 0.25
N ARG A 562 -12.78 2.07 -0.36
CA ARG A 562 -13.89 2.98 -0.02
C ARG A 562 -15.23 2.39 -0.43
N SER A 563 -15.39 2.02 -1.70
CA SER A 563 -16.62 1.45 -2.23
C SER A 563 -17.01 0.15 -1.51
N LEU A 564 -16.06 -0.73 -1.17
CA LEU A 564 -16.36 -1.94 -0.37
C LEU A 564 -16.92 -1.64 1.03
N ARG A 565 -16.61 -0.48 1.63
CA ARG A 565 -17.18 -0.08 2.93
C ARG A 565 -18.61 0.41 2.79
N GLU A 566 -18.90 1.12 1.71
CA GLU A 566 -20.21 1.69 1.41
C GLU A 566 -21.19 0.61 0.94
N LEU A 567 -20.76 -0.27 0.04
CA LEU A 567 -21.60 -1.32 -0.56
C LEU A 567 -22.02 -2.42 0.42
N HIS A 568 -21.17 -2.78 1.41
CA HIS A 568 -21.48 -3.87 2.31
C HIS A 568 -20.79 -3.75 3.69
N GLN A 569 -21.35 -2.90 4.56
CA GLN A 569 -20.83 -2.65 5.91
C GLN A 569 -20.61 -3.93 6.75
N PRO A 570 -21.54 -4.92 6.81
CA PRO A 570 -21.32 -6.13 7.60
C PRO A 570 -20.06 -6.92 7.21
N TYR A 571 -19.75 -7.01 5.91
CA TYR A 571 -18.57 -7.71 5.41
C TYR A 571 -17.29 -6.97 5.78
N HIS A 572 -17.34 -5.63 5.79
CA HIS A 572 -16.24 -4.82 6.27
C HIS A 572 -15.97 -5.05 7.76
N GLU A 573 -17.01 -5.07 8.60
CA GLU A 573 -16.90 -5.32 10.04
C GLU A 573 -16.40 -6.74 10.36
N PHE A 574 -16.91 -7.76 9.67
CA PHE A 574 -16.44 -9.14 9.81
C PHE A 574 -14.93 -9.25 9.58
N ARG A 575 -14.41 -8.59 8.54
CA ARG A 575 -12.97 -8.58 8.24
C ARG A 575 -12.15 -7.78 9.27
N ARG A 576 -12.72 -6.75 9.92
CA ARG A 576 -12.04 -5.99 10.97
C ARG A 576 -11.82 -6.83 12.24
N GLN A 577 -12.68 -7.81 12.49
CA GLN A 577 -12.59 -8.71 13.64
C GLN A 577 -11.59 -9.87 13.42
N GLY A 578 -11.10 -10.06 12.19
CA GLY A 578 -10.11 -11.08 11.85
C GLY A 578 -8.68 -10.66 12.25
N ALA A 579 -7.98 -11.53 12.99
CA ALA A 579 -6.58 -11.32 13.33
C ALA A 579 -5.68 -11.26 12.08
N ARG A 580 -4.80 -10.26 11.99
CA ARG A 580 -3.73 -10.23 10.99
C ARG A 580 -2.56 -11.07 11.48
N ASN A 581 -2.38 -12.26 10.94
CA ASN A 581 -1.19 -13.06 11.17
C ASN A 581 0.01 -12.42 10.44
N LEU A 582 0.67 -11.44 11.07
CA LEU A 582 1.98 -10.98 10.64
C LEU A 582 3.01 -11.94 11.25
N ASN A 583 3.81 -12.61 10.42
CA ASN A 583 4.90 -13.45 10.91
C ASN A 583 6.24 -13.06 10.26
N PRO A 584 7.27 -12.69 11.04
CA PRO A 584 8.40 -11.86 10.60
C PRO A 584 9.60 -12.67 10.06
N THR A 585 9.46 -13.97 9.78
CA THR A 585 10.62 -14.79 9.36
C THR A 585 11.14 -14.33 8.00
N PRO A 586 12.39 -13.86 7.90
CA PRO A 586 12.99 -13.46 6.63
C PRO A 586 13.09 -14.69 5.73
N TYR A 587 12.41 -14.64 4.59
CA TYR A 587 12.59 -15.62 3.52
C TYR A 587 13.29 -14.91 2.36
N HIS A 588 14.33 -15.55 1.82
CA HIS A 588 15.06 -15.03 0.67
C HIS A 588 15.07 -16.06 -0.47
N ALA A 589 14.78 -15.57 -1.67
CA ALA A 589 15.03 -16.22 -2.94
C ALA A 589 15.47 -15.11 -3.90
N GLU A 590 16.46 -15.43 -4.73
CA GLU A 590 17.16 -14.48 -5.62
C GLU A 590 16.40 -14.21 -6.93
N TYR A 591 15.74 -15.22 -7.52
CA TYR A 591 15.08 -15.13 -8.83
C TYR A 591 13.92 -16.14 -8.95
N MET A 592 13.02 -15.89 -9.90
CA MET A 592 11.99 -16.84 -10.34
C MET A 592 12.67 -18.13 -10.83
N GLY A 593 12.29 -19.28 -10.26
CA GLY A 593 12.99 -20.54 -10.53
C GLY A 593 14.01 -20.94 -9.46
N HIS A 594 14.31 -20.09 -8.47
CA HIS A 594 15.23 -20.49 -7.38
C HIS A 594 14.65 -21.65 -6.57
N LYS A 595 13.40 -21.53 -6.10
CA LYS A 595 12.80 -22.55 -5.23
C LYS A 595 11.31 -22.70 -5.43
N LEU A 596 10.87 -23.90 -5.80
CA LEU A 596 9.45 -24.26 -5.89
C LEU A 596 8.99 -24.84 -4.56
N HIS A 597 7.89 -24.32 -4.02
CA HIS A 597 7.28 -24.84 -2.79
C HIS A 597 6.02 -25.61 -3.14
N LEU A 598 6.02 -26.91 -2.88
CA LEU A 598 4.87 -27.79 -3.06
C LEU A 598 4.32 -28.19 -1.70
N ASP A 599 3.00 -28.18 -1.56
CA ASP A 599 2.30 -28.68 -0.38
C ASP A 599 0.83 -29.00 -0.71
N GLN A 600 0.17 -29.72 0.19
CA GLN A 600 -1.21 -30.15 0.07
C GLN A 600 -2.09 -29.75 1.26
N ASN A 601 -3.39 -29.59 1.02
CA ASN A 601 -4.39 -29.23 2.02
C ASN A 601 -5.59 -30.18 2.00
N GLU A 602 -5.78 -30.87 3.12
CA GLU A 602 -6.84 -31.87 3.33
C GLU A 602 -7.98 -31.35 4.26
N LYS A 603 -8.24 -30.03 4.34
CA LYS A 603 -9.30 -29.49 5.22
C LYS A 603 -10.69 -30.07 4.91
N LEU A 604 -10.93 -30.43 3.66
CA LEU A 604 -12.12 -31.11 3.15
C LEU A 604 -11.90 -32.61 2.88
N GLY A 605 -10.76 -33.20 3.28
CA GLY A 605 -10.42 -34.59 2.94
C GLY A 605 -11.41 -35.66 3.43
N MET A 606 -12.28 -35.34 4.39
CA MET A 606 -13.38 -36.21 4.80
C MET A 606 -14.46 -36.37 3.72
N PHE A 607 -14.59 -35.37 2.86
CA PHE A 607 -15.57 -35.29 1.77
C PHE A 607 -14.92 -35.60 0.41
N GLY A 608 -13.69 -36.12 0.40
CA GLY A 608 -12.96 -36.42 -0.84
C GLY A 608 -12.59 -35.17 -1.60
N VAL A 609 -11.94 -34.21 -0.93
CA VAL A 609 -11.36 -33.04 -1.58
C VAL A 609 -10.01 -32.73 -0.94
N THR A 610 -8.98 -32.73 -1.76
CA THR A 610 -7.60 -32.38 -1.43
C THR A 610 -7.11 -31.37 -2.45
N HIS A 611 -6.58 -30.24 -1.99
CA HIS A 611 -5.95 -29.23 -2.86
C HIS A 611 -4.44 -29.35 -2.78
N VAL A 612 -3.76 -29.15 -3.91
CA VAL A 612 -2.30 -29.11 -3.98
C VAL A 612 -1.88 -27.82 -4.68
N LEU A 613 -0.89 -27.12 -4.11
CA LEU A 613 -0.37 -25.86 -4.65
C LEU A 613 1.13 -25.95 -4.91
N ALA A 614 1.56 -25.34 -6.01
CA ALA A 614 2.94 -25.02 -6.31
C ALA A 614 3.16 -23.51 -6.28
N VAL A 615 4.15 -23.07 -5.51
CA VAL A 615 4.41 -21.65 -5.26
C VAL A 615 5.87 -21.33 -5.50
N ASP A 616 6.14 -20.36 -6.37
CA ASP A 616 7.49 -19.87 -6.55
C ASP A 616 7.96 -19.02 -5.36
N GLY A 617 9.17 -19.32 -4.86
CA GLY A 617 9.72 -18.69 -3.66
C GLY A 617 10.10 -17.21 -3.82
N TYR A 618 10.41 -16.77 -5.03
CA TYR A 618 10.81 -15.39 -5.32
C TYR A 618 9.57 -14.50 -5.50
N SER A 619 8.80 -14.77 -6.54
CA SER A 619 7.61 -14.01 -6.96
C SER A 619 6.43 -14.20 -6.01
N SER A 620 6.40 -15.31 -5.24
CA SER A 620 5.23 -15.75 -4.48
C SER A 620 4.00 -16.06 -5.35
N LYS A 621 4.20 -16.26 -6.66
CA LYS A 621 3.18 -16.70 -7.60
C LYS A 621 2.80 -18.14 -7.32
N ILE A 622 1.51 -18.42 -7.29
CA ILE A 622 0.98 -19.78 -7.38
C ILE A 622 1.08 -20.18 -8.86
N VAL A 623 2.02 -21.06 -9.18
CA VAL A 623 2.39 -21.40 -10.56
C VAL A 623 1.62 -22.60 -11.10
N ALA A 624 1.12 -23.46 -10.20
CA ALA A 624 0.20 -24.54 -10.54
C ALA A 624 -0.65 -24.91 -9.32
N HIS A 625 -1.85 -25.41 -9.57
CA HIS A 625 -2.76 -25.89 -8.54
C HIS A 625 -3.68 -26.97 -9.11
N SER A 626 -4.08 -27.92 -8.27
CA SER A 626 -4.98 -29.02 -8.64
C SER A 626 -5.82 -29.41 -7.44
N THR A 627 -7.01 -29.92 -7.72
CA THR A 627 -7.97 -30.41 -6.74
C THR A 627 -8.33 -31.84 -7.10
N MET A 628 -8.23 -32.74 -6.13
CA MET A 628 -8.39 -34.18 -6.35
C MET A 628 -9.12 -34.84 -5.18
N PRO A 629 -9.81 -35.98 -5.39
CA PRO A 629 -10.57 -36.66 -4.34
C PRO A 629 -9.69 -36.97 -3.13
N VAL A 630 -8.55 -37.61 -3.40
CA VAL A 630 -7.49 -37.93 -2.46
C VAL A 630 -6.17 -37.71 -3.17
N LYS A 631 -5.14 -37.32 -2.41
CA LYS A 631 -3.78 -37.15 -2.90
C LYS A 631 -3.33 -38.33 -3.75
N ASN A 632 -2.89 -38.04 -4.97
CA ASN A 632 -2.44 -39.03 -5.95
C ASN A 632 -1.13 -38.54 -6.58
N ASN A 633 -0.10 -39.41 -6.58
CA ASN A 633 1.23 -39.05 -7.08
C ASN A 633 1.22 -38.68 -8.57
N LEU A 634 0.44 -39.39 -9.38
CA LEU A 634 0.37 -39.19 -10.83
C LEU A 634 -0.28 -37.83 -11.15
N VAL A 635 -1.42 -37.55 -10.52
CA VAL A 635 -2.13 -36.26 -10.68
C VAL A 635 -1.26 -35.10 -10.19
N ILE A 636 -0.59 -35.25 -9.05
CA ILE A 636 0.32 -34.22 -8.53
C ILE A 636 1.49 -33.99 -9.50
N TYR A 637 2.06 -35.04 -10.07
CA TYR A 637 3.11 -34.86 -11.07
C TYR A 637 2.58 -34.15 -12.33
N GLU A 638 1.47 -34.62 -12.90
CA GLU A 638 0.91 -34.12 -14.17
C GLU A 638 0.47 -32.65 -14.05
N ASP A 639 -0.45 -32.38 -13.11
CA ASP A 639 -1.15 -31.10 -13.03
C ASP A 639 -0.33 -30.03 -12.31
N ILE A 640 0.57 -30.44 -11.41
CA ILE A 640 1.35 -29.51 -10.59
C ILE A 640 2.77 -29.38 -11.12
N TYR A 641 3.57 -30.44 -11.06
CA TYR A 641 5.00 -30.35 -11.34
C TYR A 641 5.29 -30.19 -12.84
N ARG A 642 4.77 -31.10 -13.68
CA ARG A 642 4.95 -31.08 -15.13
C ARG A 642 4.37 -29.78 -15.71
N SER A 643 3.13 -29.44 -15.36
CA SER A 643 2.51 -28.17 -15.74
C SER A 643 3.35 -26.94 -15.35
N ALA A 644 3.85 -26.87 -14.11
CA ALA A 644 4.69 -25.75 -13.68
C ALA A 644 5.99 -25.65 -14.51
N VAL A 645 6.67 -26.77 -14.74
CA VAL A 645 7.94 -26.78 -15.47
C VAL A 645 7.74 -26.42 -16.95
N VAL A 646 6.67 -26.91 -17.58
CA VAL A 646 6.33 -26.57 -18.98
C VAL A 646 6.02 -25.08 -19.13
N ASN A 647 5.18 -24.53 -18.23
CA ASN A 647 4.70 -23.16 -18.36
C ASN A 647 5.70 -22.09 -17.90
N HIS A 648 6.61 -22.44 -16.98
CA HIS A 648 7.48 -21.46 -16.34
C HIS A 648 8.97 -21.83 -16.40
N GLY A 649 9.36 -23.03 -16.81
CA GLY A 649 10.75 -23.49 -16.82
C GLY A 649 11.15 -24.24 -15.55
N MET A 650 12.44 -24.56 -15.45
CA MET A 650 12.97 -25.48 -14.44
C MET A 650 13.39 -24.75 -13.15
N TRP A 651 12.96 -25.27 -12.01
CA TRP A 651 13.39 -24.78 -10.71
C TRP A 651 14.69 -25.44 -10.24
N ASP A 652 15.55 -24.66 -9.60
CA ASP A 652 16.81 -25.15 -9.03
C ASP A 652 16.59 -26.05 -7.81
N GLN A 653 15.53 -25.82 -7.05
CA GLN A 653 15.21 -26.63 -5.89
C GLN A 653 13.71 -26.79 -5.71
N VAL A 654 13.23 -28.02 -5.64
CA VAL A 654 11.86 -28.33 -5.19
C VAL A 654 11.87 -28.53 -3.68
N ARG A 655 10.97 -27.85 -2.98
CA ARG A 655 10.78 -27.99 -1.53
C ARG A 655 9.42 -28.58 -1.24
N VAL A 656 9.43 -29.68 -0.51
CA VAL A 656 8.23 -30.42 -0.08
C VAL A 656 8.36 -30.76 1.41
N ASP A 657 7.29 -31.28 1.98
CA ASP A 657 7.35 -31.96 3.25
C ASP A 657 7.81 -33.43 3.10
N HIS A 658 8.02 -34.13 4.22
CA HIS A 658 8.37 -35.56 4.23
C HIS A 658 7.21 -36.50 3.83
N GLY A 659 6.24 -36.01 3.05
CA GLY A 659 5.12 -36.78 2.51
C GLY A 659 5.55 -37.71 1.38
N ARG A 660 4.68 -38.70 1.08
CA ARG A 660 4.89 -39.67 -0.01
C ARG A 660 4.18 -39.29 -1.30
N GLU A 661 3.37 -38.25 -1.26
CA GLU A 661 2.53 -37.76 -2.34
C GLU A 661 3.32 -37.00 -3.42
N PHE A 662 4.59 -36.67 -3.16
CA PHE A 662 5.46 -35.91 -4.08
C PHE A 662 6.58 -36.76 -4.72
N TYR A 663 6.57 -38.08 -4.55
CA TYR A 663 7.69 -38.93 -4.96
C TYR A 663 8.01 -38.84 -6.45
N LEU A 664 6.99 -38.81 -7.30
CA LEU A 664 7.19 -38.64 -8.75
C LEU A 664 7.81 -37.30 -9.11
N CYS A 665 7.39 -36.22 -8.44
CA CYS A 665 7.97 -34.88 -8.64
C CYS A 665 9.45 -34.86 -8.25
N LEU A 666 9.81 -35.46 -7.10
CA LEU A 666 11.19 -35.53 -6.64
C LEU A 666 12.07 -36.40 -7.55
N TYR A 667 11.55 -37.54 -7.99
CA TYR A 667 12.24 -38.44 -8.92
C TYR A 667 12.55 -37.75 -10.25
N MET A 668 11.57 -37.06 -10.84
CA MET A 668 11.79 -36.32 -12.09
C MET A 668 12.71 -35.11 -11.90
N GLN A 669 12.60 -34.40 -10.78
CA GLN A 669 13.51 -33.30 -10.43
C GLN A 669 14.97 -33.77 -10.32
N GLU A 670 15.20 -34.95 -9.74
CA GLU A 670 16.54 -35.55 -9.64
C GLU A 670 17.09 -35.97 -11.01
N ARG A 671 16.26 -36.62 -11.84
CA ARG A 671 16.64 -37.01 -13.22
C ARG A 671 16.97 -35.82 -14.10
N LEU A 672 16.26 -34.70 -13.91
CA LEU A 672 16.47 -33.47 -14.64
C LEU A 672 17.46 -32.53 -13.95
N SER A 673 18.17 -32.98 -12.91
CA SER A 673 19.04 -32.15 -12.07
C SER A 673 20.12 -31.38 -12.86
N ARG A 674 20.58 -31.90 -14.01
CA ARG A 674 21.57 -31.26 -14.89
C ARG A 674 21.00 -30.13 -15.77
N HIS A 675 19.68 -30.02 -15.88
CA HIS A 675 19.01 -28.99 -16.67
C HIS A 675 18.59 -27.76 -15.84
N ARG A 676 18.97 -27.73 -14.56
CA ARG A 676 18.72 -26.59 -13.65
C ARG A 676 19.73 -25.46 -13.93
N HIS A 677 19.39 -24.26 -13.53
CA HIS A 677 20.28 -23.10 -13.68
C HIS A 677 21.46 -23.18 -12.70
N ASN A 678 21.17 -23.40 -11.41
CA ASN A 678 22.18 -23.48 -10.36
C ASN A 678 22.35 -24.93 -9.86
N LEU A 679 23.43 -25.57 -10.32
CA LEU A 679 23.74 -26.95 -9.99
C LEU A 679 24.33 -27.14 -8.59
N SER A 680 24.79 -26.07 -7.91
CA SER A 680 25.40 -26.16 -6.58
C SER A 680 24.39 -26.47 -5.47
N ARG A 681 23.09 -26.23 -5.73
CA ARG A 681 22.00 -26.53 -4.79
C ARG A 681 21.50 -27.96 -5.02
N PRO A 682 21.08 -28.68 -3.97
CA PRO A 682 20.47 -30.00 -4.16
C PRO A 682 19.14 -29.85 -4.91
N PRO A 683 18.79 -30.78 -5.83
CA PRO A 683 17.61 -30.68 -6.69
C PRO A 683 16.31 -30.56 -5.92
N TYR A 684 16.25 -31.14 -4.71
CA TYR A 684 15.12 -30.97 -3.81
C TYR A 684 15.53 -30.90 -2.33
N LEU A 685 14.60 -30.47 -1.50
CA LEU A 685 14.74 -30.37 -0.05
C LEU A 685 13.44 -30.77 0.64
N GLN A 686 13.48 -31.84 1.45
CA GLN A 686 12.35 -32.23 2.29
C GLN A 686 12.47 -31.59 3.69
N THR A 687 11.41 -30.96 4.16
CA THR A 687 11.37 -30.38 5.51
C THR A 687 10.11 -30.76 6.30
N LYS A 688 10.01 -30.33 7.56
CA LYS A 688 8.73 -30.34 8.29
C LYS A 688 7.83 -29.22 7.76
N SER A 689 6.51 -29.42 7.79
CA SER A 689 5.48 -28.44 7.40
C SER A 689 5.72 -27.03 7.94
N THR A 690 6.07 -26.92 9.22
CA THR A 690 6.39 -25.64 9.88
C THR A 690 7.55 -24.87 9.26
N ARG A 691 8.34 -25.48 8.36
CA ARG A 691 9.46 -24.87 7.63
C ARG A 691 9.14 -24.62 6.15
N ASN A 692 8.04 -25.12 5.60
CA ASN A 692 7.59 -24.88 4.22
C ASN A 692 6.74 -23.59 4.11
N LEU A 693 7.26 -22.51 4.68
CA LEU A 693 6.49 -21.30 5.02
C LEU A 693 5.81 -20.61 3.83
N ARG A 694 6.29 -20.76 2.59
CA ARG A 694 5.73 -20.03 1.43
C ARG A 694 4.33 -20.50 1.09
N VAL A 695 4.17 -21.81 0.93
CA VAL A 695 2.89 -22.41 0.58
C VAL A 695 1.98 -22.55 1.81
N GLU A 696 2.54 -22.84 2.99
CA GLU A 696 1.77 -22.91 4.24
C GLU A 696 1.05 -21.59 4.60
N ARG A 697 1.66 -20.45 4.24
CA ARG A 697 1.05 -19.13 4.44
C ARG A 697 -0.14 -18.85 3.53
N LEU A 698 -0.31 -19.59 2.44
CA LEU A 698 -1.46 -19.47 1.54
C LEU A 698 -2.68 -20.23 2.03
N TRP A 699 -2.49 -21.30 2.82
CA TRP A 699 -3.62 -22.11 3.26
C TRP A 699 -4.67 -21.36 4.05
N PRO A 700 -4.35 -20.41 4.95
CA PRO A 700 -5.37 -19.55 5.55
C PRO A 700 -6.23 -18.81 4.52
N GLU A 701 -5.65 -18.36 3.41
CA GLU A 701 -6.39 -17.66 2.35
C GLU A 701 -7.36 -18.59 1.63
N VAL A 702 -6.90 -19.78 1.24
CA VAL A 702 -7.74 -20.83 0.62
C VAL A 702 -8.81 -21.33 1.59
N ASN A 703 -8.44 -21.55 2.86
CA ASN A 703 -9.36 -22.08 3.85
C ASN A 703 -10.53 -21.14 4.11
N ASN A 704 -10.25 -19.86 4.31
CA ASN A 704 -11.30 -18.86 4.59
C ASN A 704 -12.19 -18.57 3.37
N ARG A 705 -11.67 -18.71 2.15
CA ARG A 705 -12.38 -18.37 0.90
C ARG A 705 -13.09 -19.54 0.25
N VAL A 706 -12.60 -20.76 0.45
CA VAL A 706 -13.07 -21.97 -0.26
C VAL A 706 -13.48 -23.05 0.72
N ASN A 707 -12.56 -23.51 1.57
CA ASN A 707 -12.80 -24.72 2.35
C ASN A 707 -13.84 -24.54 3.45
N TYR A 708 -13.77 -23.46 4.22
CA TYR A 708 -14.66 -23.27 5.37
C TYR A 708 -16.12 -23.04 4.98
N PRO A 709 -16.45 -22.24 3.94
CA PRO A 709 -17.81 -22.17 3.42
C PRO A 709 -18.39 -23.54 3.03
N LEU A 710 -17.69 -24.29 2.17
CA LEU A 710 -18.16 -25.62 1.73
C LEU A 710 -18.24 -26.63 2.89
N LYS A 711 -17.25 -26.60 3.78
CA LYS A 711 -17.23 -27.47 4.96
C LYS A 711 -18.41 -27.21 5.88
N ARG A 712 -18.81 -25.95 6.06
CA ARG A 712 -19.98 -25.59 6.86
C ARG A 712 -21.24 -26.20 6.25
N ALA A 713 -21.46 -26.00 4.95
CA ALA A 713 -22.61 -26.55 4.24
C ALA A 713 -22.67 -28.09 4.30
N LEU A 714 -21.54 -28.78 4.14
CA LEU A 714 -21.46 -30.24 4.18
C LEU A 714 -21.61 -30.81 5.60
N VAL A 715 -21.01 -30.16 6.61
CA VAL A 715 -21.15 -30.58 8.01
C VAL A 715 -22.59 -30.41 8.48
N HIS A 716 -23.30 -29.37 8.02
CA HIS A 716 -24.72 -29.20 8.30
C HIS A 716 -25.56 -30.40 7.85
N LEU A 717 -25.34 -30.92 6.63
CA LEU A 717 -26.03 -32.11 6.14
C LEU A 717 -25.67 -33.39 6.92
N LEU A 718 -24.41 -33.51 7.37
CA LEU A 718 -23.99 -34.62 8.23
C LEU A 718 -24.66 -34.56 9.61
N ASP A 719 -24.70 -33.38 10.22
CA ASP A 719 -25.27 -33.18 11.55
C ASP A 719 -26.79 -33.41 11.55
N GLN A 720 -27.46 -33.15 10.42
CA GLN A 720 -28.87 -33.47 10.18
C GLN A 720 -29.12 -34.93 9.74
N GLU A 721 -28.07 -35.73 9.58
CA GLU A 721 -28.15 -37.14 9.15
C GLU A 721 -28.79 -37.33 7.76
N VAL A 722 -28.79 -36.27 6.93
CA VAL A 722 -29.28 -36.30 5.53
C VAL A 722 -28.33 -37.07 4.63
N VAL A 723 -27.03 -37.03 4.94
CA VAL A 723 -25.98 -37.71 4.17
C VAL A 723 -25.16 -38.65 5.04
N ASN A 724 -24.78 -39.80 4.47
CA ASN A 724 -23.96 -40.80 5.14
C ASN A 724 -22.66 -41.07 4.37
N MET A 725 -21.51 -40.67 4.92
CA MET A 725 -20.19 -40.90 4.30
C MET A 725 -19.71 -42.35 4.32
N GLU A 726 -20.47 -43.28 4.92
CA GLU A 726 -20.23 -44.73 4.80
C GLU A 726 -20.87 -45.33 3.56
N ASP A 727 -21.89 -44.67 2.98
CA ASP A 727 -22.48 -45.07 1.70
C ASP A 727 -21.59 -44.66 0.53
N ASN A 728 -21.34 -45.59 -0.39
CA ASN A 728 -20.45 -45.34 -1.53
C ASN A 728 -21.05 -44.34 -2.51
N LEU A 729 -22.36 -44.40 -2.77
CA LEU A 729 -23.05 -43.48 -3.67
C LEU A 729 -23.01 -42.06 -3.12
N ALA A 730 -23.40 -41.87 -1.85
CA ALA A 730 -23.28 -40.58 -1.18
C ALA A 730 -21.84 -40.05 -1.19
N ARG A 731 -20.86 -40.89 -0.86
CA ARG A 731 -19.43 -40.51 -0.87
C ARG A 731 -18.94 -40.07 -2.25
N PHE A 732 -19.37 -40.76 -3.31
CA PHE A 732 -19.07 -40.42 -4.70
C PHE A 732 -19.71 -39.08 -5.09
N CYS A 733 -21.03 -38.92 -4.92
CA CYS A 733 -21.73 -37.68 -5.29
C CYS A 733 -21.20 -36.46 -4.53
N ILE A 734 -20.93 -36.63 -3.22
CA ILE A 734 -20.38 -35.57 -2.37
C ILE A 734 -19.00 -35.13 -2.84
N SER A 735 -18.11 -36.10 -3.09
CA SER A 735 -16.77 -35.78 -3.60
C SER A 735 -16.88 -35.11 -4.96
N ASN A 736 -17.61 -35.70 -5.92
CA ASN A 736 -17.72 -35.19 -7.28
C ASN A 736 -18.20 -33.73 -7.33
N LEU A 737 -19.34 -33.41 -6.71
CA LEU A 737 -19.86 -32.04 -6.74
C LEU A 737 -18.96 -31.07 -5.96
N THR A 738 -18.46 -31.48 -4.78
CA THR A 738 -17.62 -30.59 -3.97
C THR A 738 -16.28 -30.32 -4.66
N LEU A 739 -15.70 -31.28 -5.37
CA LEU A 739 -14.48 -31.06 -6.17
C LEU A 739 -14.70 -29.97 -7.21
N GLN A 740 -15.77 -30.08 -8.02
CA GLN A 740 -16.08 -29.10 -9.06
C GLN A 740 -16.33 -27.70 -8.46
N VAL A 741 -17.17 -27.62 -7.43
CA VAL A 741 -17.53 -26.35 -6.77
C VAL A 741 -16.31 -25.73 -6.06
N SER A 742 -15.46 -26.53 -5.42
CA SER A 742 -14.24 -26.04 -4.75
C SER A 742 -13.16 -25.59 -5.74
N GLN A 743 -13.07 -26.23 -6.92
CA GLN A 743 -12.15 -25.82 -7.98
C GLN A 743 -12.45 -24.39 -8.46
N ILE A 744 -13.73 -24.03 -8.62
CA ILE A 744 -14.16 -22.67 -8.98
C ILE A 744 -13.64 -21.65 -7.95
N GLY A 745 -13.80 -21.97 -6.66
CA GLY A 745 -13.29 -21.16 -5.57
C GLY A 745 -11.77 -21.03 -5.58
N LEU A 746 -11.06 -22.16 -5.77
CA LEU A 746 -9.61 -22.20 -5.82
C LEU A 746 -9.07 -21.37 -6.99
N ASP A 747 -9.66 -21.50 -8.18
CA ASP A 747 -9.28 -20.72 -9.37
C ASP A 747 -9.41 -19.22 -9.12
N ARG A 748 -10.52 -18.77 -8.50
CA ARG A 748 -10.71 -17.36 -8.15
C ARG A 748 -9.67 -16.87 -7.15
N VAL A 749 -9.36 -17.67 -6.13
CA VAL A 749 -8.32 -17.35 -5.14
C VAL A 749 -6.96 -17.23 -5.80
N VAL A 750 -6.60 -18.17 -6.68
CA VAL A 750 -5.30 -18.18 -7.37
C VAL A 750 -5.17 -17.00 -8.32
N ARG A 751 -6.19 -16.72 -9.13
CA ARG A 751 -6.20 -15.56 -10.06
C ARG A 751 -6.07 -14.24 -9.29
N SER A 752 -6.86 -14.07 -8.24
CA SER A 752 -6.80 -12.89 -7.38
C SER A 752 -5.44 -12.76 -6.67
N TRP A 753 -4.91 -13.85 -6.12
CA TRP A 753 -3.60 -13.85 -5.47
C TRP A 753 -2.48 -13.50 -6.46
N ASN A 754 -2.48 -14.07 -7.65
CA ASN A 754 -1.41 -13.82 -8.61
C ASN A 754 -1.45 -12.38 -9.17
N ALA A 755 -2.61 -11.74 -9.15
CA ALA A 755 -2.81 -10.36 -9.61
C ALA A 755 -2.78 -9.29 -8.51
N HIS A 756 -2.80 -9.65 -7.22
CA HIS A 756 -2.76 -8.66 -6.14
C HIS A 756 -1.36 -8.13 -5.84
N LYS A 757 -1.28 -6.89 -5.38
CA LYS A 757 -0.02 -6.28 -4.93
C LYS A 757 0.36 -6.76 -3.52
N ILE A 758 1.50 -7.41 -3.41
CA ILE A 758 2.14 -7.75 -2.14
C ILE A 758 2.95 -6.53 -1.66
N PRO A 759 2.66 -5.96 -0.47
CA PRO A 759 3.40 -4.82 0.06
C PRO A 759 4.90 -5.05 0.13
N GLY A 760 5.69 -4.08 -0.35
CA GLY A 760 7.15 -4.15 -0.35
C GLY A 760 7.76 -5.17 -1.32
N ARG A 761 6.95 -5.82 -2.17
CA ARG A 761 7.44 -6.81 -3.16
C ARG A 761 6.97 -6.53 -4.58
N GLY A 762 5.67 -6.28 -4.79
CA GLY A 762 5.10 -6.12 -6.13
C GLY A 762 3.98 -7.10 -6.41
N ILE A 763 3.60 -7.26 -7.68
CA ILE A 763 2.54 -8.18 -8.12
C ILE A 763 3.16 -9.51 -8.56
N PRO A 764 2.71 -10.68 -8.05
CA PRO A 764 3.33 -11.97 -8.39
C PRO A 764 3.39 -12.28 -9.88
N ASN A 765 2.36 -11.95 -10.65
CA ASN A 765 2.37 -12.10 -12.11
C ASN A 765 3.47 -11.28 -12.79
N GLU A 766 3.67 -10.03 -12.38
CA GLU A 766 4.73 -9.16 -12.92
C GLU A 766 6.11 -9.67 -12.52
N LEU A 767 6.28 -10.06 -11.26
CA LEU A 767 7.55 -10.59 -10.74
C LEU A 767 7.96 -11.92 -11.41
N ALA A 768 6.99 -12.68 -11.92
CA ALA A 768 7.21 -13.97 -12.59
C ALA A 768 7.18 -13.88 -14.13
N ALA A 769 7.04 -12.68 -14.71
CA ALA A 769 6.82 -12.51 -16.16
C ALA A 769 7.96 -13.10 -17.02
N GLY A 770 9.20 -13.07 -16.53
CA GLY A 770 10.36 -13.64 -17.21
C GLY A 770 10.48 -15.17 -17.14
N GLY A 771 9.67 -15.84 -16.32
CA GLY A 771 9.81 -17.28 -16.05
C GLY A 771 11.11 -17.64 -15.33
N CYS A 772 11.42 -18.94 -15.29
CA CYS A 772 12.65 -19.48 -14.74
C CYS A 772 13.81 -19.28 -15.73
N LEU A 773 15.02 -19.11 -15.18
CA LEU A 773 16.24 -18.90 -15.97
C LEU A 773 16.63 -20.12 -16.84
N ALA A 774 16.23 -21.33 -16.41
CA ALA A 774 16.45 -22.55 -17.16
C ALA A 774 15.12 -23.08 -17.72
N LYS A 775 15.16 -23.68 -18.92
CA LYS A 775 14.02 -24.33 -19.57
C LYS A 775 14.38 -25.77 -19.92
N VAL A 776 13.37 -26.63 -19.90
CA VAL A 776 13.49 -28.06 -20.23
C VAL A 776 12.56 -28.35 -21.39
N SER A 777 13.01 -29.14 -22.38
CA SER A 777 12.15 -29.60 -23.47
C SER A 777 11.01 -30.46 -22.94
N GLU A 778 9.80 -30.27 -23.45
CA GLU A 778 8.64 -31.06 -23.04
C GLU A 778 8.82 -32.57 -23.33
N GLU A 779 9.67 -32.93 -24.29
CA GLU A 779 10.06 -34.31 -24.58
C GLU A 779 10.75 -35.02 -23.39
N LEU A 780 11.42 -34.25 -22.53
CA LEU A 780 12.08 -34.75 -21.31
C LEU A 780 11.13 -34.84 -20.11
N LEU A 781 9.87 -34.42 -20.28
CA LEU A 781 8.81 -34.40 -19.28
C LEU A 781 7.65 -35.30 -19.74
N PRO A 782 7.83 -36.63 -19.77
CA PRO A 782 6.78 -37.55 -20.18
C PRO A 782 5.58 -37.48 -19.23
N CYS A 783 4.43 -37.99 -19.68
CA CYS A 783 3.20 -38.01 -18.88
C CYS A 783 3.32 -38.90 -17.63
N ALA A 784 2.44 -38.69 -16.66
CA ALA A 784 2.50 -39.30 -15.34
C ALA A 784 2.56 -40.84 -15.36
N SER A 785 1.84 -41.50 -16.25
CA SER A 785 1.84 -42.97 -16.36
C SER A 785 3.20 -43.52 -16.77
N VAL A 786 3.89 -42.84 -17.71
CA VAL A 786 5.24 -43.21 -18.13
C VAL A 786 6.23 -42.98 -16.99
N VAL A 787 6.14 -41.84 -16.29
CA VAL A 787 6.99 -41.54 -15.13
C VAL A 787 6.77 -42.53 -13.98
N ALA A 788 5.53 -42.91 -13.70
CA ALA A 788 5.19 -43.89 -12.69
C ALA A 788 5.83 -45.26 -13.00
N ASN A 789 5.69 -45.75 -14.24
CA ASN A 789 6.35 -46.98 -14.67
C ASN A 789 7.87 -46.92 -14.52
N LEU A 790 8.50 -45.79 -14.91
CA LEU A 790 9.95 -45.60 -14.76
C LEU A 790 10.37 -45.60 -13.29
N TYR A 791 9.60 -44.92 -12.43
CA TYR A 791 9.83 -44.88 -10.99
C TYR A 791 9.74 -46.29 -10.36
N GLU A 792 8.71 -47.06 -10.70
CA GLU A 792 8.52 -48.42 -10.17
C GLU A 792 9.61 -49.39 -10.66
N GLN A 793 10.05 -49.26 -11.91
CA GLN A 793 11.15 -50.05 -12.48
C GLN A 793 12.50 -49.72 -11.85
N ASP A 794 12.83 -48.43 -11.70
CA ASP A 794 14.14 -47.99 -11.20
C ASP A 794 14.31 -48.20 -9.69
N LEU A 795 13.24 -48.01 -8.91
CA LEU A 795 13.30 -48.01 -7.44
C LEU A 795 12.66 -49.26 -6.80
N GLY A 796 11.97 -50.10 -7.57
CA GLY A 796 11.34 -51.33 -7.07
C GLY A 796 10.20 -51.11 -6.07
N SER A 797 9.66 -49.90 -6.00
CA SER A 797 8.57 -49.53 -5.08
C SER A 797 7.29 -49.25 -5.83
N SER A 798 6.16 -49.81 -5.40
CA SER A 798 4.85 -49.62 -6.04
C SER A 798 4.15 -48.33 -5.59
N LEU A 799 3.49 -47.67 -6.55
CA LEU A 799 2.66 -46.50 -6.37
C LEU A 799 1.17 -46.85 -6.46
N THR A 800 0.33 -46.01 -5.86
CA THR A 800 -1.12 -46.08 -6.02
C THR A 800 -1.51 -45.33 -7.30
N TRP A 801 -2.06 -46.04 -8.28
CA TRP A 801 -2.46 -45.48 -9.58
C TRP A 801 -3.83 -44.81 -9.51
N GLU A 802 -4.82 -45.48 -8.93
CA GLU A 802 -6.21 -45.01 -8.85
C GLU A 802 -6.62 -44.70 -7.40
N SER A 803 -7.51 -43.71 -7.23
CA SER A 803 -8.05 -43.33 -5.92
C SER A 803 -9.30 -44.14 -5.59
N GLU A 804 -9.32 -44.79 -4.43
CA GLU A 804 -10.49 -45.57 -3.95
C GLU A 804 -11.56 -44.72 -3.20
N PHE A 805 -11.43 -43.39 -3.23
CA PHE A 805 -12.40 -42.51 -2.56
C PHE A 805 -13.66 -42.31 -3.40
N GLY A 806 -14.75 -42.95 -2.97
CA GLY A 806 -16.04 -42.92 -3.66
C GLY A 806 -15.90 -43.61 -5.00
N ALA A 807 -15.97 -44.95 -5.01
CA ALA A 807 -15.86 -45.70 -6.27
C ALA A 807 -17.01 -45.29 -7.19
N ASP A 808 -16.74 -45.20 -8.48
CA ASP A 808 -17.76 -44.92 -9.50
C ASP A 808 -18.91 -45.91 -9.32
N PRO A 809 -20.13 -45.43 -9.01
CA PRO A 809 -21.25 -46.33 -8.76
C PRO A 809 -21.88 -46.84 -10.05
N PHE A 810 -21.60 -46.25 -11.22
CA PHE A 810 -22.27 -46.61 -12.47
C PHE A 810 -21.78 -47.93 -13.05
N SER A 811 -22.72 -48.74 -13.52
CA SER A 811 -22.45 -50.01 -14.21
C SER A 811 -22.14 -49.83 -15.71
N SER A 812 -22.44 -48.66 -16.28
CA SER A 812 -22.17 -48.30 -17.68
C SER A 812 -21.92 -46.81 -17.86
N GLU A 813 -21.14 -46.44 -18.88
CA GLU A 813 -20.87 -45.04 -19.24
C GLU A 813 -22.15 -44.30 -19.67
N GLU A 814 -23.08 -45.01 -20.32
CA GLU A 814 -24.38 -44.47 -20.72
C GLU A 814 -25.22 -44.00 -19.52
N GLY A 815 -25.25 -44.80 -18.44
CA GLY A 815 -25.91 -44.43 -17.18
C GLY A 815 -25.29 -43.19 -16.55
N ARG A 816 -23.95 -43.11 -16.56
CA ARG A 816 -23.22 -41.93 -16.09
C ARG A 816 -23.56 -40.68 -16.89
N CYS A 817 -23.50 -40.74 -18.22
CA CYS A 817 -23.83 -39.61 -19.09
C CYS A 817 -25.27 -39.11 -18.87
N HIS A 818 -26.25 -40.02 -18.75
CA HIS A 818 -27.63 -39.62 -18.47
C HIS A 818 -27.81 -38.96 -17.10
N ALA A 819 -27.12 -39.46 -16.07
CA ALA A 819 -27.13 -38.85 -14.75
C ALA A 819 -26.52 -37.43 -14.77
N GLU A 820 -25.37 -37.27 -15.42
CA GLU A 820 -24.71 -35.97 -15.58
C GLU A 820 -25.59 -34.98 -16.36
N GLN A 821 -26.23 -35.42 -17.45
CA GLN A 821 -27.15 -34.60 -18.24
C GLN A 821 -28.39 -34.18 -17.44
N SER A 822 -29.03 -35.11 -16.73
CA SER A 822 -30.21 -34.82 -15.91
C SER A 822 -29.90 -33.90 -14.73
N PHE A 823 -28.70 -33.99 -14.16
CA PHE A 823 -28.24 -33.03 -13.16
C PHE A 823 -28.01 -31.64 -13.77
N ALA A 824 -27.36 -31.57 -14.94
CA ALA A 824 -27.07 -30.32 -15.63
C ALA A 824 -28.32 -29.54 -16.09
N GLU A 825 -29.43 -30.23 -16.35
CA GLU A 825 -30.73 -29.58 -16.64
C GLU A 825 -31.25 -28.74 -15.47
N ASN A 826 -31.00 -29.19 -14.23
CA ASN A 826 -31.42 -28.49 -13.01
C ASN A 826 -30.36 -27.47 -12.54
N TYR A 827 -29.10 -27.75 -12.79
CA TYR A 827 -27.96 -26.94 -12.35
C TYR A 827 -26.99 -26.66 -13.52
N PRO A 828 -27.40 -25.85 -14.51
CA PRO A 828 -26.60 -25.58 -15.70
C PRO A 828 -25.34 -24.74 -15.41
N ASP A 829 -25.35 -23.95 -14.33
CA ASP A 829 -24.19 -23.18 -13.87
C ASP A 829 -23.87 -23.51 -12.41
N ILE A 830 -22.97 -24.47 -12.21
CA ILE A 830 -22.49 -24.88 -10.89
C ILE A 830 -21.70 -23.76 -10.16
N SER A 831 -21.27 -22.70 -10.84
CA SER A 831 -20.57 -21.59 -10.20
C SER A 831 -21.48 -20.79 -9.27
N LEU A 832 -22.78 -20.78 -9.54
CA LEU A 832 -23.77 -20.19 -8.66
C LEU A 832 -23.80 -20.90 -7.29
N LEU A 833 -23.62 -22.23 -7.26
CA LEU A 833 -23.56 -22.98 -6.00
C LEU A 833 -22.43 -22.48 -5.11
N PHE A 834 -21.25 -22.22 -5.68
CA PHE A 834 -20.13 -21.63 -4.94
C PHE A 834 -20.45 -20.20 -4.49
N ASN A 835 -21.01 -19.36 -5.38
CA ASN A 835 -21.37 -17.98 -5.08
C ASN A 835 -22.32 -17.90 -3.86
N HIS A 836 -23.33 -18.75 -3.80
CA HIS A 836 -24.26 -18.79 -2.66
C HIS A 836 -23.55 -19.22 -1.36
N VAL A 837 -22.81 -20.33 -1.40
CA VAL A 837 -22.14 -20.88 -0.20
C VAL A 837 -21.13 -19.90 0.41
N VAL A 838 -20.34 -19.18 -0.41
CA VAL A 838 -19.39 -18.19 0.12
C VAL A 838 -20.08 -16.98 0.75
N ASN A 839 -21.32 -16.67 0.35
CA ASN A 839 -22.13 -15.61 0.95
C ASN A 839 -22.99 -16.07 2.13
N ASN A 840 -22.71 -17.27 2.67
CA ASN A 840 -23.42 -17.89 3.80
C ASN A 840 -24.85 -18.35 3.49
N ASP A 841 -25.16 -18.58 2.22
CA ASP A 841 -26.37 -19.29 1.81
C ASP A 841 -25.99 -20.71 1.36
N ASP A 842 -26.13 -21.65 2.29
CA ASP A 842 -25.71 -23.04 2.07
C ASP A 842 -26.77 -23.84 1.28
N THR A 843 -28.02 -23.34 1.18
CA THR A 843 -29.20 -24.06 0.68
C THR A 843 -29.05 -24.55 -0.77
N PRO A 844 -28.67 -23.70 -1.76
CA PRO A 844 -28.62 -24.14 -3.15
C PRO A 844 -27.60 -25.25 -3.39
N PHE A 845 -26.47 -25.22 -2.70
CA PHE A 845 -25.46 -26.27 -2.78
C PHE A 845 -25.95 -27.57 -2.12
N GLN A 846 -26.66 -27.48 -0.99
CA GLN A 846 -27.24 -28.65 -0.33
C GLN A 846 -28.33 -29.31 -1.18
N ASP A 847 -29.22 -28.52 -1.77
CA ASP A 847 -30.28 -29.01 -2.66
C ASP A 847 -29.69 -29.65 -3.93
N ALA A 848 -28.63 -29.05 -4.49
CA ALA A 848 -27.90 -29.62 -5.62
C ALA A 848 -27.28 -30.98 -5.28
N LEU A 849 -26.68 -31.10 -4.09
CA LEU A 849 -26.09 -32.35 -3.63
C LEU A 849 -27.13 -33.47 -3.49
N ILE A 850 -28.28 -33.17 -2.89
CA ILE A 850 -29.39 -34.12 -2.72
C ILE A 850 -29.96 -34.49 -4.10
N CYS A 851 -30.13 -33.52 -4.99
CA CYS A 851 -30.54 -33.76 -6.36
C CYS A 851 -29.56 -34.70 -7.09
N LEU A 852 -28.25 -34.45 -7.00
CA LEU A 852 -27.23 -35.30 -7.62
C LEU A 852 -27.28 -36.72 -7.10
N MET A 853 -27.45 -36.91 -5.79
CA MET A 853 -27.60 -38.25 -5.19
C MET A 853 -28.84 -38.96 -5.71
N ASN A 854 -29.98 -38.28 -5.77
CA ASN A 854 -31.24 -38.83 -6.27
C ASN A 854 -31.18 -39.16 -7.77
N VAL A 855 -30.53 -38.32 -8.58
CA VAL A 855 -30.34 -38.55 -10.01
C VAL A 855 -29.39 -39.73 -10.22
N THR A 856 -28.23 -39.75 -9.54
CA THR A 856 -27.25 -40.84 -9.62
C THR A 856 -27.90 -42.18 -9.25
N ALA A 857 -28.67 -42.25 -8.17
CA ALA A 857 -29.36 -43.47 -7.75
C ALA A 857 -30.37 -44.03 -8.77
N ARG A 858 -30.87 -43.23 -9.72
CA ARG A 858 -31.77 -43.70 -10.78
C ARG A 858 -31.06 -44.41 -11.94
N TYR A 859 -29.76 -44.16 -12.10
CA TYR A 859 -28.99 -44.61 -13.27
C TYR A 859 -27.82 -45.54 -12.91
N VAL A 860 -27.69 -45.90 -11.63
CA VAL A 860 -26.68 -46.84 -11.10
C VAL A 860 -27.12 -48.29 -11.26
#